data_AF-A0A1H8LII2-F1
#
_entry.id   AF-A0A1H8LII2-F1
#
_cell.length_a   1.000
_cell.length_b   1.000
_cell.length_c   1.000
_cell.angle_alpha   90.00
_cell.angle_beta   90.00
_cell.angle_gamma   90.00
#
_symmetry.space_group_name_H-M   'P 1'
#
loop_
_entity.id
_entity.type
_entity.pdbx_description
1 polymer ?
#
loop_
_entity_poly.entity_id
_entity_poly.type
_entity_poly.pdbx_seq_one_letter_code
_entity_poly.pdbx_strand_id
1 'polypeptide(L)'
;MKVLRQRLLRGANLYSRFPCIAATIAVDAGGAPLARVAAVVARQLGAPLPPAAGADVGALVAQVALQLQRACGHALEFAHAEALAPGSAQRRVVIQYALEHVAQRALAIALEIVGAALRGEDHDAAGALAALRALAAGLALPPRIGELADRARALGIPVRRASEHADLVQFGWGSRQWRFVDAPLADTPLLTNTIVRDRLLTRALMVEANIDVPAGASVNRLEDALRVGRRYDWQAVVKSRHATGDDRQWRCGSEAELTAAFALVHAAGGDVVIDSFEDGALAIVPVGPDGARHASAQVRHLCAGAASKLGLAEARVGVVDSAAGPLVSAIDGAGAPADVADAATRARRMLAQADQGRIPLIAVTGTNGKTTTTLMIAHAVRLAGLRCGHTTTQGIFIGERMVGHGDCTGYWSHRTVLGSPEVDFAVLETARGGLLKRGLAFDLCAVGVMLNVSDDHLGLDGVETVDDLARVKSTVIAGARTAVLNADDPHCVAARARLAPGAATIFFSMDPANATVLAHLAEGGCGVWLQDETIVLAEGGGAARPVIGAAAIPASVGGLARYNIANSLATTAALHAAGFSAAHIAAALASFVSDAATNPLRSNIFAVRGFHIVLDYAHNPAAYAALGGMAKAMAARTPGARVFGVVTSPGDRRDADLRRIGETCATAFDVLFVYESLARGRPPGEAAAVIGEGVRAAAGPASMQTFGGAAEALRGAYRQCGDGDVLVFACGTAVSTLIEGVRAIDPEGAAAIESQLGGP
;
A
#
# COMPACT_ATOMS: atom_id res chain seq x y z
N MET A 1 1.02 11.71 -30.33
CA MET A 1 1.34 10.84 -29.17
C MET A 1 0.26 10.97 -28.13
N LYS A 2 -0.05 9.90 -27.39
CA LYS A 2 -1.10 9.91 -26.35
C LYS A 2 -0.63 9.18 -25.09
N VAL A 3 -0.99 9.68 -23.91
CA VAL A 3 -0.80 8.96 -22.64
C VAL A 3 -1.94 7.97 -22.47
N LEU A 4 -1.63 6.68 -22.42
CA LEU A 4 -2.60 5.60 -22.20
C LEU A 4 -2.82 5.34 -20.70
N ARG A 5 -1.75 5.49 -19.92
CA ARG A 5 -1.76 5.27 -18.48
C ARG A 5 -0.71 6.15 -17.82
N GLN A 6 -1.02 6.70 -16.65
CA GLN A 6 -0.07 7.47 -15.84
C GLN A 6 -0.21 7.09 -14.36
N ARG A 7 0.91 6.99 -13.66
CA ARG A 7 0.99 6.70 -12.23
C ARG A 7 2.09 7.54 -11.58
N LEU A 8 1.87 7.90 -10.33
CA LEU A 8 2.87 8.53 -9.46
C LEU A 8 3.35 7.50 -8.45
N LEU A 9 4.61 7.09 -8.59
CA LEU A 9 5.34 6.26 -7.63
C LEU A 9 5.97 7.22 -6.62
N ARG A 10 5.45 7.25 -5.40
CA ARG A 10 5.68 8.32 -4.41
C ARG A 10 6.85 8.07 -3.45
N GLY A 11 7.47 6.90 -3.54
CA GLY A 11 8.68 6.56 -2.80
C GLY A 11 9.51 5.54 -3.55
N ALA A 12 10.35 4.80 -2.83
CA ALA A 12 11.16 3.73 -3.42
C ALA A 12 10.27 2.73 -4.16
N ASN A 13 10.67 2.38 -5.38
CA ASN A 13 9.84 1.61 -6.31
C ASN A 13 10.72 0.69 -7.17
N LEU A 14 10.08 -0.08 -8.05
CA LEU A 14 10.74 -1.06 -8.91
C LEU A 14 11.92 -0.49 -9.73
N TYR A 15 11.84 0.79 -10.11
CA TYR A 15 12.78 1.43 -11.03
C TYR A 15 13.85 2.25 -10.30
N SER A 16 13.48 2.86 -9.17
CA SER A 16 14.34 3.81 -8.45
C SER A 16 14.03 3.85 -6.97
N ARG A 17 15.03 4.17 -6.16
CA ARG A 17 14.86 4.53 -4.73
C ARG A 17 14.13 5.86 -4.52
N PHE A 18 13.96 6.65 -5.59
CA PHE A 18 13.33 7.96 -5.56
C PHE A 18 11.94 7.95 -6.21
N PRO A 19 11.06 8.92 -5.87
CA PRO A 19 9.77 9.07 -6.51
C PRO A 19 9.88 9.22 -8.03
N CYS A 20 8.98 8.56 -8.77
CA CYS A 20 8.96 8.54 -10.23
C CYS A 20 7.54 8.68 -10.79
N ILE A 21 7.38 9.44 -11.88
CA ILE A 21 6.19 9.40 -12.72
C ILE A 21 6.40 8.28 -13.75
N ALA A 22 5.48 7.33 -13.79
CA ALA A 22 5.49 6.22 -14.73
C ALA A 22 4.30 6.36 -15.68
N ALA A 23 4.55 6.42 -16.98
CA ALA A 23 3.51 6.55 -17.99
C ALA A 23 3.68 5.54 -19.12
N THR A 24 2.57 4.98 -19.58
CA THR A 24 2.49 4.26 -20.85
C THR A 24 2.04 5.25 -21.91
N ILE A 25 2.85 5.43 -22.94
CA ILE A 25 2.59 6.34 -24.05
C ILE A 25 2.44 5.54 -25.34
N ALA A 26 1.46 5.91 -26.15
CA ALA A 26 1.35 5.47 -27.54
C ALA A 26 2.18 6.41 -28.42
N VAL A 27 3.21 5.84 -29.04
CA VAL A 27 4.10 6.53 -29.96
C VAL A 27 3.58 6.35 -31.37
N ASP A 28 3.42 7.45 -32.09
CA ASP A 28 3.29 7.44 -33.54
C ASP A 28 4.64 7.88 -34.11
N ALA A 29 5.44 6.90 -34.52
CA ALA A 29 6.74 7.17 -35.10
C ALA A 29 6.51 7.63 -36.54
N GLY A 30 6.22 8.92 -36.72
CA GLY A 30 6.28 9.54 -38.05
C GLY A 30 7.64 9.25 -38.70
N GLY A 31 7.71 9.21 -40.03
CA GLY A 31 8.90 8.80 -40.79
C GLY A 31 10.16 9.68 -40.65
N ALA A 32 10.18 10.64 -39.71
CA ALA A 32 11.30 11.52 -39.47
C ALA A 32 12.45 10.80 -38.73
N PRO A 33 13.72 10.96 -39.17
CA PRO A 33 14.87 10.38 -38.46
C PRO A 33 14.99 10.93 -37.04
N LEU A 34 15.02 10.03 -36.03
CA LEU A 34 15.00 10.41 -34.62
C LEU A 34 16.20 11.29 -34.20
N ALA A 35 17.36 11.12 -34.84
CA ALA A 35 18.53 12.00 -34.62
C ALA A 35 18.23 13.46 -34.99
N ARG A 36 17.48 13.70 -36.07
CA ARG A 36 17.04 15.04 -36.47
C ARG A 36 16.06 15.61 -35.47
N VAL A 37 15.09 14.81 -35.02
CA VAL A 37 14.10 15.20 -34.01
C VAL A 37 14.81 15.60 -32.70
N ALA A 38 15.75 14.79 -32.22
CA ALA A 38 16.52 15.08 -31.02
C ALA A 38 17.33 16.39 -31.13
N ALA A 39 17.92 16.67 -32.30
CA ALA A 39 18.65 17.92 -32.54
C ALA A 39 17.74 19.16 -32.53
N VAL A 40 16.53 19.06 -33.09
CA VAL A 40 15.52 20.14 -33.05
C VAL A 40 15.08 20.38 -31.61
N VAL A 41 14.76 19.32 -30.87
CA VAL A 41 14.33 19.41 -29.47
C VAL A 41 15.43 19.98 -28.58
N ALA A 42 16.68 19.54 -28.73
CA ALA A 42 17.81 20.08 -27.97
C ALA A 42 17.99 21.59 -28.21
N ARG A 43 17.80 22.05 -29.46
CA ARG A 43 17.83 23.48 -29.81
C ARG A 43 16.69 24.24 -29.14
N GLN A 44 15.47 23.71 -29.19
CA GLN A 44 14.29 24.34 -28.57
C GLN A 44 14.40 24.43 -27.04
N LEU A 45 15.03 23.43 -26.40
CA LEU A 45 15.28 23.44 -24.95
C LEU A 45 16.47 24.32 -24.54
N GLY A 46 17.35 24.68 -25.47
CA GLY A 46 18.61 25.37 -25.18
C GLY A 46 19.59 24.52 -24.35
N ALA A 47 19.45 23.19 -24.36
CA ALA A 47 20.26 22.27 -23.58
C ALA A 47 20.57 20.99 -24.37
N PRO A 48 21.80 20.45 -24.28
CA PRO A 48 22.14 19.20 -24.94
C PRO A 48 21.37 18.02 -24.32
N LEU A 49 20.93 17.10 -25.17
CA LEU A 49 20.34 15.83 -24.74
C LEU A 49 21.43 14.73 -24.74
N PRO A 50 21.38 13.77 -23.80
CA PRO A 50 22.32 12.67 -23.78
C PRO A 50 22.17 11.81 -25.05
N PRO A 51 23.23 11.16 -25.55
CA PRO A 51 23.16 10.32 -26.75
C PRO A 51 22.07 9.24 -26.69
N ALA A 52 21.83 8.68 -25.50
CA ALA A 52 20.78 7.69 -25.24
C ALA A 52 19.35 8.22 -25.50
N ALA A 53 19.14 9.54 -25.54
CA ALA A 53 17.85 10.13 -25.91
C ALA A 53 17.45 9.86 -27.37
N GLY A 54 18.42 9.55 -28.25
CA GLY A 54 18.19 9.24 -29.66
C GLY A 54 17.92 7.76 -29.95
N ALA A 55 17.82 6.90 -28.92
CA ALA A 55 17.63 5.46 -29.09
C ALA A 55 16.20 5.07 -29.50
N ASP A 56 15.20 5.73 -28.90
CA ASP A 56 13.78 5.59 -29.26
C ASP A 56 12.99 6.83 -28.81
N VAL A 57 11.78 7.03 -29.37
CA VAL A 57 10.94 8.20 -29.05
C VAL A 57 10.55 8.27 -27.56
N GLY A 58 10.33 7.12 -26.91
CA GLY A 58 10.07 7.07 -25.47
C GLY A 58 11.26 7.53 -24.65
N ALA A 59 12.48 7.11 -25.02
CA ALA A 59 13.71 7.61 -24.40
C ALA A 59 13.86 9.13 -24.59
N LEU A 60 13.55 9.64 -25.79
CA LEU A 60 13.55 11.09 -26.05
C LEU A 60 12.57 11.83 -25.14
N VAL A 61 11.32 11.38 -25.07
CA VAL A 61 10.28 11.97 -24.19
C VAL A 61 10.72 11.94 -22.73
N ALA A 62 11.24 10.82 -22.24
CA ALA A 62 11.68 10.68 -20.86
C ALA A 62 12.83 11.65 -20.53
N GLN A 63 13.80 11.80 -21.44
CA GLN A 63 14.93 12.72 -21.25
C GLN A 63 14.50 14.19 -21.33
N VAL A 64 13.61 14.56 -22.24
CA VAL A 64 13.05 15.92 -22.32
C VAL A 64 12.30 16.27 -21.04
N ALA A 65 11.45 15.38 -20.54
CA ALA A 65 10.72 15.58 -19.29
C ALA A 65 11.68 15.73 -18.08
N LEU A 66 12.77 14.95 -18.04
CA LEU A 66 13.80 15.09 -17.02
C LEU A 66 14.50 16.46 -17.08
N GLN A 67 14.88 16.92 -18.29
CA GLN A 67 15.55 18.21 -18.47
C GLN A 67 14.64 19.40 -18.14
N LEU A 68 13.36 19.34 -18.50
CA LEU A 68 12.38 20.36 -18.12
C LEU A 68 12.28 20.52 -16.59
N GLN A 69 12.28 19.41 -15.86
CA GLN A 69 12.29 19.45 -14.38
C GLN A 69 13.62 19.98 -13.83
N ARG A 70 14.77 19.62 -14.41
CA ARG A 70 16.08 20.18 -14.04
C ARG A 70 16.16 21.68 -14.27
N ALA A 71 15.60 22.16 -15.37
CA ALA A 71 15.51 23.59 -15.68
C ALA A 71 14.61 24.38 -14.72
N CYS A 72 13.83 23.69 -13.87
CA CYS A 72 13.08 24.25 -12.75
C CYS A 72 13.86 24.21 -11.41
N GLY A 73 15.13 23.80 -11.42
CA GLY A 73 15.99 23.78 -10.23
C GLY A 73 16.01 22.44 -9.48
N HIS A 74 15.43 21.37 -10.04
CA HIS A 74 15.41 20.06 -9.38
C HIS A 74 16.65 19.21 -9.73
N ALA A 75 17.37 18.74 -8.71
CA ALA A 75 18.48 17.80 -8.85
C ALA A 75 17.97 16.37 -9.06
N LEU A 76 17.65 16.03 -10.32
CA LEU A 76 17.11 14.73 -10.72
C LEU A 76 18.08 14.03 -11.66
N GLU A 77 18.18 12.70 -11.60
CA GLU A 77 19.20 11.95 -12.35
C GLU A 77 18.64 10.77 -13.14
N PHE A 78 17.44 10.29 -12.79
CA PHE A 78 16.89 9.08 -13.34
C PHE A 78 15.75 9.35 -14.34
N ALA A 79 15.93 8.82 -15.55
CA ALA A 79 14.88 8.65 -16.54
C ALA A 79 15.13 7.37 -17.34
N HIS A 80 14.08 6.60 -17.58
CA HIS A 80 14.14 5.31 -18.26
C HIS A 80 12.96 5.18 -19.23
N ALA A 81 13.18 4.47 -20.33
CA ALA A 81 12.14 4.11 -21.26
C ALA A 81 12.35 2.68 -21.78
N GLU A 82 11.25 1.96 -21.97
CA GLU A 82 11.24 0.60 -22.52
C GLU A 82 10.00 0.36 -23.41
N ALA A 83 10.10 -0.57 -24.36
CA ALA A 83 8.94 -1.06 -25.08
C ALA A 83 8.13 -2.02 -24.19
N LEU A 84 6.80 -1.96 -24.25
CA LEU A 84 5.96 -2.91 -23.49
C LEU A 84 6.07 -4.35 -24.00
N ALA A 85 6.36 -4.51 -25.28
CA ALA A 85 6.64 -5.79 -25.93
C ALA A 85 7.55 -5.55 -27.15
N PRO A 86 8.28 -6.57 -27.62
CA PRO A 86 9.02 -6.48 -28.87
C PRO A 86 8.14 -5.96 -30.02
N GLY A 87 8.59 -4.92 -30.72
CA GLY A 87 7.85 -4.30 -31.83
C GLY A 87 6.65 -3.42 -31.42
N SER A 88 6.35 -3.26 -30.13
CA SER A 88 5.22 -2.44 -29.68
C SER A 88 5.43 -0.94 -29.92
N ALA A 89 4.39 -0.28 -30.43
CA ALA A 89 4.30 1.18 -30.51
C ALA A 89 4.03 1.83 -29.14
N GLN A 90 3.75 1.03 -28.11
CA GLN A 90 3.56 1.52 -26.75
C GLN A 90 4.88 1.47 -25.98
N ARG A 91 5.24 2.61 -25.39
CA ARG A 91 6.44 2.76 -24.57
C ARG A 91 6.06 3.04 -23.12
N ARG A 92 6.77 2.44 -22.18
CA ARG A 92 6.75 2.84 -20.78
C ARG A 92 7.88 3.83 -20.57
N VAL A 93 7.55 5.01 -20.06
CA VAL A 93 8.52 6.02 -19.62
C VAL A 93 8.43 6.15 -18.11
N VAL A 94 9.58 6.19 -17.43
CA VAL A 94 9.69 6.33 -15.98
C VAL A 94 10.68 7.44 -15.70
N ILE A 95 10.22 8.52 -15.06
CA ILE A 95 11.01 9.73 -14.86
C ILE A 95 10.99 10.08 -13.38
N GLN A 96 12.14 10.28 -12.76
CA GLN A 96 12.23 10.76 -11.38
C GLN A 96 11.59 12.13 -11.24
N TYR A 97 10.99 12.42 -10.08
CA TYR A 97 10.47 13.75 -9.78
C TYR A 97 10.74 14.22 -8.34
N ALA A 98 10.71 15.54 -8.16
CA ALA A 98 10.70 16.19 -6.85
C ALA A 98 9.29 16.71 -6.47
N LEU A 99 8.54 17.20 -7.47
CA LEU A 99 7.20 17.79 -7.32
C LEU A 99 6.24 17.07 -8.30
N GLU A 100 5.11 16.53 -7.80
CA GLU A 100 4.18 15.71 -8.60
C GLU A 100 3.58 16.52 -9.75
N HIS A 101 3.10 17.74 -9.47
CA HIS A 101 2.46 18.59 -10.48
C HIS A 101 3.45 19.07 -11.53
N VAL A 102 4.69 19.38 -11.13
CA VAL A 102 5.77 19.74 -12.06
C VAL A 102 6.10 18.56 -12.98
N ALA A 103 6.18 17.34 -12.45
CA ALA A 103 6.46 16.14 -13.24
C ALA A 103 5.37 15.84 -14.26
N GLN A 104 4.10 15.93 -13.86
CA GLN A 104 2.96 15.74 -14.75
C GLN A 104 2.96 16.76 -15.88
N ARG A 105 3.19 18.05 -15.55
CA ARG A 105 3.24 19.10 -16.56
C ARG A 105 4.47 18.99 -17.46
N ALA A 106 5.63 18.63 -16.90
CA ALA A 106 6.85 18.38 -17.67
C ALA A 106 6.68 17.22 -18.66
N LEU A 107 6.02 16.13 -18.27
CA LEU A 107 5.70 15.02 -19.18
C LEU A 107 4.75 15.46 -20.31
N ALA A 108 3.72 16.24 -19.99
CA ALA A 108 2.81 16.77 -21.00
C ALA A 108 3.55 17.67 -22.01
N ILE A 109 4.34 18.63 -21.53
CA ILE A 109 5.16 19.52 -22.37
C ILE A 109 6.16 18.71 -23.20
N ALA A 110 6.78 17.67 -22.64
CA ALA A 110 7.70 16.81 -23.38
C ALA A 110 7.02 16.10 -24.56
N LEU A 111 5.78 15.62 -24.36
CA LEU A 111 4.99 15.01 -25.43
C LEU A 111 4.57 16.03 -26.50
N GLU A 112 4.27 17.27 -26.11
CA GLU A 112 3.94 18.37 -27.02
C GLU A 112 5.16 18.73 -27.88
N ILE A 113 6.31 19.00 -27.27
CA ILE A 113 7.59 19.35 -27.94
C ILE A 113 8.02 18.25 -28.90
N VAL A 114 8.14 17.01 -28.41
CA VAL A 114 8.60 15.89 -29.24
C VAL A 114 7.57 15.58 -30.33
N GLY A 115 6.28 15.73 -30.04
CA GLY A 115 5.20 15.52 -31.00
C GLY A 115 5.22 16.53 -32.15
N ALA A 116 5.41 17.81 -31.84
CA ALA A 116 5.56 18.87 -32.84
C ALA A 116 6.81 18.61 -33.71
N ALA A 117 7.94 18.30 -33.08
CA ALA A 117 9.18 18.00 -33.79
C ALA A 117 9.07 16.77 -34.73
N LEU A 118 8.32 15.74 -34.35
CA LEU A 118 8.02 14.58 -35.22
C LEU A 118 7.17 14.95 -36.44
N ARG A 119 6.30 15.96 -36.32
CA ARG A 119 5.47 16.49 -37.42
C ARG A 119 6.18 17.58 -38.23
N GLY A 120 7.38 18.00 -37.83
CA GLY A 120 8.08 19.13 -38.45
C GLY A 120 7.48 20.49 -38.10
N GLU A 121 6.74 20.57 -36.99
CA GLU A 121 6.12 21.78 -36.46
C GLU A 121 7.02 22.42 -35.38
N ASP A 122 6.94 23.74 -35.25
CA ASP A 122 7.55 24.46 -34.14
C ASP A 122 6.68 24.40 -32.87
N HIS A 123 7.33 24.42 -31.72
CA HIS A 123 6.67 24.48 -30.41
C HIS A 123 7.28 25.63 -29.59
N ASP A 124 6.45 26.41 -28.89
CA ASP A 124 6.92 27.43 -27.94
C ASP A 124 7.44 26.77 -26.64
N ALA A 125 8.61 26.13 -26.76
CA ALA A 125 9.27 25.47 -25.64
C ALA A 125 9.70 26.48 -24.56
N ALA A 126 10.05 27.71 -24.96
CA ALA A 126 10.45 28.77 -24.04
C ALA A 126 9.29 29.23 -23.15
N GLY A 127 8.13 29.52 -23.74
CA GLY A 127 6.91 29.87 -23.01
C GLY A 127 6.42 28.72 -22.11
N ALA A 128 6.46 27.48 -22.62
CA ALA A 128 6.10 26.30 -21.83
C ALA A 128 7.03 26.11 -20.61
N LEU A 129 8.34 26.29 -20.79
CA LEU A 129 9.32 26.23 -19.69
C LEU A 129 9.13 27.38 -18.69
N ALA A 130 8.82 28.60 -19.15
CA ALA A 130 8.52 29.72 -18.26
C ALA A 130 7.28 29.44 -17.39
N ALA A 131 6.22 28.89 -17.98
CA ALA A 131 5.02 28.48 -17.24
C ALA A 131 5.31 27.34 -16.25
N LEU A 132 6.17 26.38 -16.62
CA LEU A 132 6.60 25.30 -15.74
C LEU A 132 7.44 25.82 -14.55
N ARG A 133 8.34 26.78 -14.78
CA ARG A 133 9.10 27.44 -13.71
C ARG A 133 8.20 28.20 -12.74
N ALA A 134 7.19 28.92 -13.26
CA ALA A 134 6.21 29.60 -12.43
C ALA A 134 5.41 28.61 -11.56
N LEU A 135 5.03 27.45 -12.12
CA LEU A 135 4.38 26.37 -11.37
C LEU A 135 5.32 25.81 -10.28
N ALA A 136 6.57 25.54 -10.61
CA ALA A 136 7.55 25.02 -9.66
C ALA A 136 7.82 26.01 -8.50
N ALA A 137 7.91 27.31 -8.81
CA ALA A 137 8.09 28.37 -7.81
C ALA A 137 6.88 28.45 -6.84
N GLY A 138 5.65 28.31 -7.35
CA GLY A 138 4.43 28.30 -6.52
C GLY A 138 4.27 27.05 -5.63
N LEU A 139 5.05 26.00 -5.87
CA LEU A 139 5.03 24.74 -5.11
C LEU A 139 6.32 24.52 -4.27
N ALA A 140 7.27 25.46 -4.37
CA ALA A 140 8.50 25.41 -3.62
C ALA A 140 8.21 25.62 -2.12
N LEU A 141 8.95 24.92 -1.26
CA LEU A 141 8.90 25.25 0.16
C LEU A 141 9.53 26.63 0.37
N PRO A 142 9.02 27.42 1.33
CA PRO A 142 9.72 28.58 1.86
C PRO A 142 11.19 28.24 2.18
N PRO A 143 12.16 29.13 1.87
CA PRO A 143 13.59 28.84 1.95
C PRO A 143 14.01 28.21 3.29
N ARG A 144 13.48 28.73 4.39
CA ARG A 144 13.76 28.26 5.75
C ARG A 144 13.34 26.81 5.99
N ILE A 145 12.16 26.42 5.49
CA ILE A 145 11.67 25.05 5.57
C ILE A 145 12.45 24.15 4.60
N GLY A 146 12.76 24.64 3.41
CA GLY A 146 13.58 23.96 2.41
C GLY A 146 14.95 23.56 2.95
N GLU A 147 15.69 24.51 3.51
CA GLU A 147 17.02 24.28 4.12
C GLU A 147 16.96 23.26 5.26
N LEU A 148 15.93 23.35 6.11
CA LEU A 148 15.70 22.42 7.20
C LEU A 148 15.41 21.00 6.70
N ALA A 149 14.57 20.88 5.68
CA ALA A 149 14.25 19.62 5.00
C ALA A 149 15.50 18.99 4.38
N ASP A 150 16.31 19.77 3.67
CA ASP A 150 17.53 19.27 3.02
C ASP A 150 18.59 18.83 4.04
N ARG A 151 18.77 19.60 5.12
CA ARG A 151 19.66 19.22 6.23
C ARG A 151 19.20 17.94 6.93
N ALA A 152 17.90 17.79 7.18
CA ALA A 152 17.36 16.58 7.77
C ALA A 152 17.57 15.35 6.88
N ARG A 153 17.34 15.46 5.57
CA ARG A 153 17.64 14.39 4.60
C ARG A 153 19.11 14.02 4.59
N ALA A 154 20.01 15.01 4.65
CA ALA A 154 21.46 14.77 4.70
C ALA A 154 21.89 13.99 5.96
N LEU A 155 21.14 14.11 7.06
CA LEU A 155 21.34 13.35 8.30
C LEU A 155 20.59 11.99 8.31
N GLY A 156 19.93 11.63 7.21
CA GLY A 156 19.18 10.38 7.10
C GLY A 156 17.83 10.39 7.81
N ILE A 157 17.33 11.57 8.22
CA ILE A 157 16.00 11.73 8.81
C ILE A 157 14.97 11.75 7.68
N PRO A 158 13.92 10.90 7.73
CA PRO A 158 12.84 10.95 6.75
C PRO A 158 12.15 12.31 6.77
N VAL A 159 11.90 12.87 5.59
CA VAL A 159 11.18 14.15 5.45
C VAL A 159 10.01 13.98 4.50
N ARG A 160 8.84 14.41 4.95
CA ARG A 160 7.58 14.29 4.21
C ARG A 160 6.80 15.58 4.30
N ARG A 161 6.28 16.08 3.17
CA ARG A 161 5.26 17.15 3.19
C ARG A 161 3.87 16.55 3.40
N ALA A 162 2.99 17.23 4.14
CA ALA A 162 1.61 16.80 4.32
C ALA A 162 0.87 16.75 2.96
N SER A 163 1.06 17.80 2.15
CA SER A 163 0.70 17.85 0.73
C SER A 163 1.73 18.67 -0.03
N GLU A 164 1.70 18.64 -1.36
CA GLU A 164 2.60 19.44 -2.19
C GLU A 164 2.30 20.95 -2.10
N HIS A 165 1.07 21.31 -1.76
CA HIS A 165 0.59 22.69 -1.62
C HIS A 165 0.70 23.24 -0.20
N ALA A 166 1.05 22.41 0.77
CA ALA A 166 1.12 22.79 2.17
C ALA A 166 2.58 22.91 2.65
N ASP A 167 2.83 23.95 3.44
CA ASP A 167 4.13 24.20 4.07
C ASP A 167 4.36 23.37 5.33
N LEU A 168 3.41 22.50 5.69
CA LEU A 168 3.57 21.57 6.79
C LEU A 168 4.45 20.38 6.39
N VAL A 169 5.61 20.29 7.03
CA VAL A 169 6.60 19.23 6.84
C VAL A 169 6.71 18.39 8.09
N GLN A 170 6.60 17.08 7.93
CA GLN A 170 6.92 16.08 8.92
C GLN A 170 8.36 15.60 8.76
N PHE A 171 9.02 15.42 9.89
CA PHE A 171 10.34 14.84 10.04
C PHE A 171 10.21 13.59 10.89
N GLY A 172 10.79 12.48 10.44
CA GLY A 172 10.70 11.19 11.12
C GLY A 172 9.34 10.49 10.99
N TRP A 173 9.24 9.34 11.67
CA TRP A 173 8.10 8.43 11.68
C TRP A 173 7.65 8.11 13.10
N GLY A 174 6.37 7.76 13.25
CA GLY A 174 5.82 7.24 14.49
C GLY A 174 5.95 8.22 15.65
N SER A 175 6.23 7.69 16.83
CA SER A 175 6.50 8.44 18.06
C SER A 175 7.79 9.26 18.05
N ARG A 176 8.68 9.03 17.06
CA ARG A 176 9.91 9.81 16.87
C ARG A 176 9.75 10.95 15.87
N GLN A 177 8.54 11.14 15.34
CA GLN A 177 8.27 12.20 14.39
C GLN A 177 8.10 13.55 15.08
N TRP A 178 8.30 14.61 14.32
CA TRP A 178 7.84 15.96 14.65
C TRP A 178 7.44 16.68 13.37
N ARG A 179 6.71 17.80 13.50
CA ARG A 179 6.19 18.55 12.36
C ARG A 179 6.55 20.02 12.47
N PHE A 180 6.71 20.67 11.33
CA PHE A 180 7.08 22.07 11.21
C PHE A 180 6.25 22.76 10.14
N VAL A 181 5.78 23.96 10.45
CA VAL A 181 5.22 24.92 9.50
C VAL A 181 5.77 26.29 9.89
N ASP A 182 6.16 27.10 8.90
CA ASP A 182 6.73 28.44 9.15
C ASP A 182 5.58 29.42 9.37
N ALA A 183 5.03 29.42 10.59
CA ALA A 183 4.11 30.45 11.07
C ALA A 183 4.91 31.58 11.76
N PRO A 184 4.45 32.84 11.71
CA PRO A 184 5.03 33.91 12.52
C PRO A 184 5.10 33.45 13.99
N LEU A 185 6.33 33.30 14.48
CA LEU A 185 6.66 32.72 15.79
C LEU A 185 6.02 33.55 16.92
N ALA A 186 4.97 33.04 17.58
CA ALA A 186 4.61 33.45 18.93
C ALA A 186 3.63 32.51 19.67
N ASP A 187 2.65 31.88 19.00
CA ASP A 187 1.51 31.27 19.74
C ASP A 187 1.05 29.91 19.17
N THR A 188 0.84 28.90 20.03
CA THR A 188 0.11 27.65 19.71
C THR A 188 -1.30 27.90 19.14
N PRO A 189 -2.03 28.93 19.61
CA PRO A 189 -3.22 29.45 18.93
C PRO A 189 -2.99 29.91 17.48
N LEU A 190 -1.81 30.47 17.14
CA LEU A 190 -1.48 30.89 15.77
C LEU A 190 -1.20 29.71 14.85
N LEU A 191 -0.61 28.61 15.34
CA LEU A 191 -0.50 27.35 14.58
C LEU A 191 -1.87 26.77 14.27
N THR A 192 -2.75 26.74 15.27
CA THR A 192 -4.17 26.36 15.10
C THR A 192 -4.85 27.27 14.08
N ASN A 193 -4.69 28.59 14.21
CA ASN A 193 -5.30 29.56 13.31
C ASN A 193 -4.73 29.45 11.88
N THR A 194 -3.44 29.18 11.73
CA THR A 194 -2.78 28.98 10.43
C THR A 194 -3.30 27.71 9.75
N ILE A 195 -3.37 26.60 10.49
CA ILE A 195 -3.90 25.33 9.99
C ILE A 195 -5.37 25.46 9.62
N VAL A 196 -6.19 25.99 10.53
CA VAL A 196 -7.64 26.15 10.38
C VAL A 196 -7.97 27.10 9.23
N ARG A 197 -7.24 28.21 9.08
CA ARG A 197 -7.47 29.16 7.97
C ARG A 197 -7.01 28.62 6.63
N ASP A 198 -5.98 27.79 6.56
CA ASP A 198 -5.56 27.17 5.29
C ASP A 198 -6.38 25.90 5.01
N ARG A 199 -7.31 26.01 4.07
CA ARG A 199 -8.20 24.90 3.69
C ARG A 199 -7.46 23.73 3.05
N LEU A 200 -6.37 23.97 2.32
CA LEU A 200 -5.59 22.90 1.71
C LEU A 200 -4.79 22.14 2.77
N LEU A 201 -4.25 22.85 3.76
CA LEU A 201 -3.58 22.27 4.91
C LEU A 201 -4.56 21.48 5.79
N THR A 202 -5.70 22.07 6.16
CA THR A 202 -6.75 21.37 6.92
C THR A 202 -7.21 20.11 6.20
N ARG A 203 -7.44 20.19 4.89
CA ARG A 203 -7.84 19.04 4.06
C ARG A 203 -6.78 17.94 4.04
N ALA A 204 -5.52 18.30 3.80
CA ALA A 204 -4.42 17.34 3.80
C ALA A 204 -4.33 16.60 5.14
N LEU A 205 -4.55 17.32 6.23
CA LEU A 205 -4.53 16.77 7.59
C LEU A 205 -5.75 15.89 7.91
N MET A 206 -6.93 16.23 7.41
CA MET A 206 -8.14 15.40 7.52
C MET A 206 -8.02 14.09 6.76
N VAL A 207 -7.54 14.15 5.51
CA VAL A 207 -7.26 12.95 4.70
C VAL A 207 -6.27 12.05 5.43
N GLU A 208 -5.22 12.63 6.02
CA GLU A 208 -4.25 11.87 6.81
C GLU A 208 -4.82 11.29 8.11
N ALA A 209 -5.79 11.98 8.71
CA ALA A 209 -6.54 11.47 9.85
C ALA A 209 -7.54 10.35 9.47
N ASN A 210 -7.66 10.01 8.18
CA ASN A 210 -8.63 9.09 7.60
C ASN A 210 -10.08 9.60 7.74
N ILE A 211 -10.26 10.93 7.66
CA ILE A 211 -11.56 11.59 7.55
C ILE A 211 -11.84 11.79 6.06
N ASP A 212 -12.97 11.26 5.61
CA ASP A 212 -13.40 11.45 4.24
C ASP A 212 -13.83 12.90 4.03
N VAL A 213 -13.30 13.52 2.97
CA VAL A 213 -13.51 14.93 2.65
C VAL A 213 -13.59 15.06 1.12
N PRO A 214 -14.40 15.99 0.59
CA PRO A 214 -14.57 16.19 -0.84
C PRO A 214 -13.25 16.22 -1.61
N ALA A 215 -13.27 15.74 -2.85
CA ALA A 215 -12.17 15.94 -3.77
C ALA A 215 -11.96 17.46 -3.97
N GLY A 216 -10.75 17.92 -4.29
CA GLY A 216 -10.53 19.35 -4.43
C GLY A 216 -9.15 19.71 -4.94
N ALA A 217 -9.05 20.89 -5.54
CA ALA A 217 -7.85 21.40 -6.18
C ALA A 217 -7.67 22.90 -5.91
N SER A 218 -6.42 23.34 -5.81
CA SER A 218 -6.07 24.75 -5.81
C SER A 218 -5.69 25.19 -7.22
N VAL A 219 -6.25 26.30 -7.67
CA VAL A 219 -6.09 26.84 -9.01
C VAL A 219 -5.88 28.35 -8.93
N ASN A 220 -5.02 28.86 -9.79
CA ASN A 220 -4.75 30.29 -9.93
C ASN A 220 -5.06 30.83 -11.34
N ARG A 221 -5.51 29.96 -12.26
CA ARG A 221 -5.95 30.32 -13.61
C ARG A 221 -7.33 29.76 -13.88
N LEU A 222 -8.13 30.52 -14.64
CA LEU A 222 -9.46 30.11 -15.05
C LEU A 222 -9.44 28.80 -15.85
N GLU A 223 -8.46 28.59 -16.74
CA GLU A 223 -8.37 27.35 -17.53
C GLU A 223 -8.23 26.09 -16.63
N ASP A 224 -7.41 26.19 -15.59
CA ASP A 224 -7.22 25.12 -14.61
C ASP A 224 -8.50 24.92 -13.79
N ALA A 225 -9.19 26.00 -13.43
CA ALA A 225 -10.50 25.96 -12.76
C ALA A 225 -11.56 25.23 -13.59
N LEU A 226 -11.65 25.53 -14.89
CA LEU A 226 -12.58 24.87 -15.83
C LEU A 226 -12.25 23.39 -16.02
N ARG A 227 -10.95 23.03 -16.01
CA ARG A 227 -10.52 21.63 -16.07
C ARG A 227 -10.95 20.85 -14.83
N VAL A 228 -10.88 21.48 -13.65
CA VAL A 228 -11.36 20.90 -12.39
C VAL A 228 -12.89 20.81 -12.38
N GLY A 229 -13.59 21.86 -12.81
CA GLY A 229 -15.05 21.87 -12.95
C GLY A 229 -15.57 20.70 -13.80
N ARG A 230 -15.01 20.50 -14.99
CA ARG A 230 -15.33 19.35 -15.85
C ARG A 230 -15.10 18.00 -15.17
N ARG A 231 -14.07 17.87 -14.33
CA ARG A 231 -13.78 16.64 -13.60
C ARG A 231 -14.86 16.31 -12.56
N TYR A 232 -15.49 17.34 -11.99
CA TYR A 232 -16.54 17.20 -10.98
C TYR A 232 -17.95 17.33 -11.58
N ASP A 233 -18.07 17.19 -12.90
CA ASP A 233 -19.34 17.38 -13.62
C ASP A 233 -20.04 18.71 -13.25
N TRP A 234 -19.22 19.74 -13.07
CA TRP A 234 -19.58 21.08 -12.62
C TRP A 234 -20.17 21.19 -11.22
N GLN A 235 -20.43 20.07 -10.52
CA GLN A 235 -20.84 20.03 -9.12
C GLN A 235 -19.66 20.38 -8.22
N ALA A 236 -19.50 21.66 -7.95
CA ALA A 236 -18.32 22.17 -7.26
C ALA A 236 -18.61 23.32 -6.30
N VAL A 237 -17.75 23.46 -5.30
CA VAL A 237 -17.71 24.61 -4.39
C VAL A 237 -16.42 25.37 -4.61
N VAL A 238 -16.53 26.62 -5.06
CA VAL A 238 -15.42 27.55 -5.25
C VAL A 238 -15.26 28.41 -3.99
N LYS A 239 -14.04 28.58 -3.50
CA LYS A 239 -13.72 29.35 -2.29
C LYS A 239 -12.26 29.81 -2.24
N SER A 240 -11.93 30.76 -1.38
CA SER A 240 -10.53 31.14 -1.13
C SER A 240 -9.77 30.03 -0.41
N ARG A 241 -8.47 29.87 -0.68
CA ARG A 241 -7.59 28.98 0.09
C ARG A 241 -7.56 29.33 1.58
N HIS A 242 -7.39 30.63 1.86
CA HIS A 242 -7.33 31.13 3.22
C HIS A 242 -8.69 31.68 3.64
N ALA A 243 -9.24 31.14 4.73
CA ALA A 243 -10.47 31.64 5.31
C ALA A 243 -10.24 33.03 5.93
N THR A 244 -11.10 33.97 5.56
CA THR A 244 -11.13 35.37 6.04
C THR A 244 -12.42 35.64 6.81
N GLY A 245 -12.55 36.77 7.49
CA GLY A 245 -13.76 37.09 8.28
C GLY A 245 -15.08 37.12 7.49
N ASP A 246 -15.05 37.30 6.16
CA ASP A 246 -16.19 37.15 5.23
C ASP A 246 -15.90 35.96 4.29
N ASP A 247 -16.05 34.73 4.78
CA ASP A 247 -15.59 33.51 4.13
C ASP A 247 -16.59 32.91 3.13
N ARG A 248 -16.97 33.67 2.09
CA ARG A 248 -17.98 33.24 1.12
C ARG A 248 -17.53 32.01 0.32
N GLN A 249 -18.49 31.14 0.04
CA GLN A 249 -18.31 29.95 -0.79
C GLN A 249 -19.39 29.96 -1.86
N TRP A 250 -19.03 29.61 -3.09
CA TRP A 250 -19.91 29.63 -4.24
C TRP A 250 -20.14 28.20 -4.70
N ARG A 251 -21.38 27.74 -4.59
CA ARG A 251 -21.80 26.47 -5.19
C ARG A 251 -22.05 26.70 -6.67
N CYS A 252 -21.50 25.83 -7.49
CA CYS A 252 -21.61 25.86 -8.93
C CYS A 252 -22.22 24.54 -9.39
N GLY A 253 -23.09 24.61 -10.39
CA GLY A 253 -23.59 23.47 -11.15
C GLY A 253 -23.35 23.62 -12.66
N SER A 254 -22.65 24.68 -13.08
CA SER A 254 -22.37 24.97 -14.49
C SER A 254 -21.03 25.68 -14.70
N GLU A 255 -20.55 25.65 -15.94
CA GLU A 255 -19.34 26.36 -16.38
C GLU A 255 -19.42 27.87 -16.14
N ALA A 256 -20.58 28.48 -16.41
CA ALA A 256 -20.80 29.92 -16.26
C ALA A 256 -20.73 30.36 -14.78
N GLU A 257 -21.36 29.60 -13.89
CA GLU A 257 -21.34 29.87 -12.44
C GLU A 257 -19.92 29.69 -11.87
N LEU A 258 -19.20 28.64 -12.27
CA LEU A 258 -17.83 28.41 -11.84
C LEU A 258 -16.89 29.52 -12.31
N THR A 259 -17.05 29.98 -13.55
CA THR A 259 -16.28 31.10 -14.11
C THR A 259 -16.51 32.40 -13.32
N ALA A 260 -17.77 32.71 -13.01
CA ALA A 260 -18.13 33.89 -12.22
C ALA A 260 -17.58 33.80 -10.80
N ALA A 261 -17.74 32.64 -10.14
CA ALA A 261 -17.22 32.39 -8.81
C ALA A 261 -15.68 32.47 -8.76
N PHE A 262 -14.99 31.88 -9.74
CA PHE A 262 -13.55 31.97 -9.87
C PHE A 262 -13.09 33.44 -9.95
N ALA A 263 -13.72 34.24 -10.82
CA ALA A 263 -13.36 35.65 -10.96
C ALA A 263 -13.53 36.44 -9.66
N LEU A 264 -14.60 36.17 -8.89
CA LEU A 264 -14.85 36.81 -7.60
C LEU A 264 -13.78 36.46 -6.55
N VAL A 265 -13.44 35.18 -6.40
CA VAL A 265 -12.42 34.74 -5.43
C VAL A 265 -11.04 35.21 -5.85
N HIS A 266 -10.71 35.09 -7.14
CA HIS A 266 -9.41 35.46 -7.66
C HIS A 266 -9.14 36.97 -7.54
N ALA A 267 -10.16 37.82 -7.78
CA ALA A 267 -10.06 39.26 -7.62
C ALA A 267 -9.77 39.70 -6.17
N ALA A 268 -10.14 38.88 -5.18
CA ALA A 268 -9.84 39.12 -3.77
C ALA A 268 -8.37 38.83 -3.40
N GLY A 269 -7.53 38.42 -4.36
CA GLY A 269 -6.08 38.30 -4.19
C GLY A 269 -5.58 36.99 -3.56
N GLY A 270 -6.43 35.96 -3.49
CA GLY A 270 -6.09 34.65 -2.93
C GLY A 270 -6.08 33.51 -3.95
N ASP A 271 -5.38 32.42 -3.62
CA ASP A 271 -5.49 31.13 -4.32
C ASP A 271 -6.95 30.65 -4.29
N VAL A 272 -7.48 30.20 -5.42
CA VAL A 272 -8.84 29.65 -5.50
C VAL A 272 -8.79 28.15 -5.20
N VAL A 273 -9.67 27.68 -4.33
CA VAL A 273 -9.89 26.26 -4.06
C VAL A 273 -11.23 25.86 -4.64
N ILE A 274 -11.24 24.75 -5.37
CA ILE A 274 -12.44 24.15 -5.96
C ILE A 274 -12.56 22.74 -5.38
N ASP A 275 -13.58 22.52 -4.56
CA ASP A 275 -13.92 21.20 -4.03
C ASP A 275 -15.09 20.58 -4.84
N SER A 276 -15.14 19.26 -4.95
CA SER A 276 -16.31 18.55 -5.48
C SER A 276 -17.49 18.69 -4.52
N PHE A 277 -18.70 18.61 -5.05
CA PHE A 277 -19.92 18.61 -4.26
C PHE A 277 -20.65 17.28 -4.49
N GLU A 278 -20.82 16.50 -3.42
CA GLU A 278 -21.60 15.25 -3.40
C GLU A 278 -22.49 15.27 -2.15
N ASP A 279 -23.75 14.88 -2.29
CA ASP A 279 -24.70 14.80 -1.16
C ASP A 279 -24.19 13.83 -0.10
N GLY A 280 -24.06 14.28 1.15
CA GLY A 280 -23.54 13.51 2.28
C GLY A 280 -22.01 13.58 2.50
N ALA A 281 -21.25 14.24 1.63
CA ALA A 281 -19.82 14.46 1.85
C ALA A 281 -19.55 15.52 2.94
N LEU A 282 -18.54 15.31 3.78
CA LEU A 282 -18.20 16.22 4.89
C LEU A 282 -17.53 17.51 4.39
N ALA A 283 -18.14 18.67 4.59
CA ALA A 283 -17.53 19.94 4.22
C ALA A 283 -16.51 20.42 5.27
N ILE A 284 -15.34 20.85 4.81
CA ILE A 284 -14.30 21.45 5.65
C ILE A 284 -14.64 22.91 5.89
N VAL A 285 -14.95 23.26 7.15
CA VAL A 285 -15.25 24.64 7.54
C VAL A 285 -14.44 25.01 8.77
N PRO A 286 -13.63 26.08 8.70
CA PRO A 286 -12.99 26.60 9.89
C PRO A 286 -14.06 27.12 10.84
N VAL A 287 -14.11 26.59 12.06
CA VAL A 287 -15.03 27.08 13.10
C VAL A 287 -14.23 27.70 14.24
N GLY A 288 -14.72 28.83 14.76
CA GLY A 288 -14.19 29.43 15.98
C GLY A 288 -14.48 28.57 17.23
N PRO A 289 -14.06 29.04 18.43
CA PRO A 289 -14.11 28.29 19.69
C PRO A 289 -15.47 27.67 20.05
N ASP A 290 -16.56 28.30 19.59
CA ASP A 290 -17.95 27.89 19.87
C ASP A 290 -18.64 27.13 18.73
N GLY A 291 -18.08 27.08 17.53
CA GLY A 291 -18.77 26.49 16.37
C GLY A 291 -18.84 24.97 16.38
N ALA A 292 -17.94 24.29 17.09
CA ALA A 292 -17.96 22.82 17.25
C ALA A 292 -19.19 22.30 18.03
N ARG A 293 -19.95 23.16 18.71
CA ARG A 293 -21.16 22.77 19.46
C ARG A 293 -22.28 22.24 18.55
N HIS A 294 -22.33 22.69 17.30
CA HIS A 294 -23.38 22.36 16.34
C HIS A 294 -23.05 21.15 15.44
N ALA A 295 -21.86 20.58 15.54
CA ALA A 295 -21.48 19.39 14.78
C ALA A 295 -22.07 18.11 15.41
N SER A 296 -22.37 17.10 14.57
CA SER A 296 -22.83 15.80 15.04
C SER A 296 -21.81 15.14 15.99
N ALA A 297 -22.27 14.23 16.85
CA ALA A 297 -21.37 13.52 17.77
C ALA A 297 -20.24 12.77 17.04
N GLN A 298 -20.56 12.18 15.88
CA GLN A 298 -19.61 11.51 15.01
C GLN A 298 -18.55 12.47 14.48
N VAL A 299 -18.95 13.65 14.03
CA VAL A 299 -18.02 14.68 13.56
C VAL A 299 -17.11 15.18 14.68
N ARG A 300 -17.64 15.42 15.88
CA ARG A 300 -16.83 15.83 17.03
C ARG A 300 -15.78 14.78 17.39
N HIS A 301 -16.12 13.50 17.33
CA HIS A 301 -15.20 12.40 17.57
C HIS A 301 -14.08 12.34 16.51
N LEU A 302 -14.43 12.48 15.23
CA LEU A 302 -13.47 12.54 14.13
C LEU A 302 -12.51 13.74 14.28
N CYS A 303 -13.05 14.92 14.60
CA CYS A 303 -12.26 16.14 14.78
C CYS A 303 -11.32 16.05 15.99
N ALA A 304 -11.74 15.46 17.10
CA ALA A 304 -10.88 15.19 18.26
C ALA A 304 -9.76 14.19 17.93
N GLY A 305 -10.08 13.14 17.16
CA GLY A 305 -9.09 12.18 16.67
C GLY A 305 -8.07 12.79 15.72
N ALA A 306 -8.51 13.65 14.80
CA ALA A 306 -7.61 14.43 13.94
C ALA A 306 -6.77 15.40 14.78
N ALA A 307 -7.37 16.21 15.64
CA ALA A 307 -6.66 17.14 16.52
C ALA A 307 -5.55 16.44 17.33
N SER A 308 -5.83 15.28 17.91
CA SER A 308 -4.82 14.45 18.59
C SER A 308 -3.69 13.98 17.66
N LYS A 309 -4.01 13.41 16.48
CA LYS A 309 -3.03 13.01 15.46
C LYS A 309 -2.17 14.16 14.94
N LEU A 310 -2.68 15.39 15.04
CA LEU A 310 -2.03 16.61 14.58
C LEU A 310 -1.21 17.31 15.67
N GLY A 311 -1.21 16.79 16.91
CA GLY A 311 -0.60 17.49 18.05
C GLY A 311 -1.33 18.79 18.42
N LEU A 312 -2.58 18.92 17.96
CA LEU A 312 -3.45 20.07 18.13
C LEU A 312 -4.55 19.77 19.16
N ALA A 313 -4.23 19.06 20.24
CA ALA A 313 -5.24 18.63 21.23
C ALA A 313 -6.08 19.79 21.81
N GLU A 314 -5.58 21.02 21.72
CA GLU A 314 -6.25 22.26 22.12
C GLU A 314 -6.97 23.01 20.97
N ALA A 315 -6.76 22.60 19.71
CA ALA A 315 -7.44 23.16 18.54
C ALA A 315 -8.78 22.48 18.27
N ARG A 316 -9.80 23.29 17.96
CA ARG A 316 -11.12 22.79 17.55
C ARG A 316 -11.30 23.02 16.06
N VAL A 317 -11.17 21.96 15.25
CA VAL A 317 -11.58 21.99 13.84
C VAL A 317 -13.04 21.57 13.77
N GLY A 318 -13.84 22.29 12.98
CA GLY A 318 -15.23 21.97 12.72
C GLY A 318 -15.35 21.26 11.39
N VAL A 319 -16.20 20.24 11.34
CA VAL A 319 -16.69 19.72 10.07
C VAL A 319 -18.20 19.86 10.12
N VAL A 320 -18.81 20.20 9.00
CA VAL A 320 -20.25 20.41 8.92
C VAL A 320 -20.79 19.51 7.83
N ASP A 321 -21.98 18.96 8.07
CA ASP A 321 -22.71 18.19 7.06
C ASP A 321 -23.06 19.12 5.88
N SER A 322 -22.87 18.64 4.64
CA SER A 322 -22.93 19.45 3.40
C SER A 322 -24.30 20.10 3.15
N ALA A 323 -25.33 19.69 3.89
CA ALA A 323 -26.69 20.19 3.80
C ALA A 323 -26.92 21.60 4.40
N ALA A 324 -26.01 22.16 5.22
CA ALA A 324 -26.21 23.48 5.83
C ALA A 324 -25.70 24.62 4.92
N GLY A 325 -26.50 25.69 4.79
CA GLY A 325 -26.25 26.88 3.95
C GLY A 325 -25.00 27.72 4.30
N PRO A 326 -24.90 28.99 3.85
CA PRO A 326 -23.67 29.78 3.94
C PRO A 326 -23.18 29.91 5.39
N LEU A 327 -22.07 29.24 5.68
CA LEU A 327 -21.41 29.26 6.99
C LEU A 327 -20.55 30.52 7.10
N VAL A 328 -21.03 31.50 7.85
CA VAL A 328 -20.22 32.63 8.34
C VAL A 328 -19.67 32.24 9.70
N SER A 329 -18.36 32.03 9.82
CA SER A 329 -17.69 31.90 11.12
C SER A 329 -16.76 33.10 11.34
N ALA A 330 -17.12 33.93 12.31
CA ALA A 330 -16.21 34.93 12.86
C ALA A 330 -15.13 34.19 13.69
N ILE A 331 -13.85 34.47 13.39
CA ILE A 331 -12.71 33.97 14.15
C ILE A 331 -12.20 35.10 15.04
N ASP A 332 -12.65 35.13 16.30
CA ASP A 332 -12.02 35.96 17.33
C ASP A 332 -10.95 35.16 18.07
N GLY A 333 -9.73 35.68 18.07
CA GLY A 333 -8.57 35.07 18.70
C GLY A 333 -8.50 35.44 20.18
N ALA A 334 -8.55 34.43 21.06
CA ALA A 334 -8.18 34.57 22.47
C ALA A 334 -6.85 33.83 22.70
N GLY A 335 -5.91 34.52 23.35
CA GLY A 335 -4.53 34.07 23.56
C GLY A 335 -4.26 33.28 24.84
N ALA A 336 -2.99 32.84 24.94
CA ALA A 336 -2.19 32.29 26.07
C ALA A 336 -1.49 30.97 25.68
N PRO A 337 -0.41 30.52 26.37
CA PRO A 337 0.73 31.21 26.98
C PRO A 337 2.06 30.91 26.25
N ALA A 338 3.11 31.63 26.63
CA ALA A 338 4.44 31.61 26.03
C ALA A 338 5.24 30.32 26.30
N ASP A 339 5.59 29.56 25.25
CA ASP A 339 6.95 29.01 25.06
C ASP A 339 7.16 28.47 23.62
N VAL A 340 7.38 29.37 22.65
CA VAL A 340 7.60 29.04 21.22
C VAL A 340 9.09 29.11 20.82
N ALA A 341 9.96 29.51 21.75
CA ALA A 341 11.41 29.41 21.57
C ALA A 341 11.91 27.95 21.50
N ASP A 342 11.06 26.98 21.85
CA ASP A 342 11.43 25.57 21.93
C ASP A 342 11.38 24.82 20.59
N ALA A 343 10.50 25.13 19.61
CA ALA A 343 10.35 24.27 18.42
C ALA A 343 11.57 24.29 17.46
N ALA A 344 12.11 25.46 17.14
CA ALA A 344 13.33 25.57 16.33
C ALA A 344 14.58 25.11 17.11
N THR A 345 14.57 25.28 18.43
CA THR A 345 15.62 24.79 19.34
C THR A 345 15.58 23.27 19.46
N ARG A 346 14.40 22.67 19.50
CA ARG A 346 14.14 21.23 19.49
C ARG A 346 14.49 20.61 18.14
N ALA A 347 14.14 21.26 17.02
CA ALA A 347 14.63 20.87 15.71
C ALA A 347 16.16 20.86 15.66
N ARG A 348 16.83 21.92 16.14
CA ARG A 348 18.30 21.98 16.23
C ARG A 348 18.88 20.94 17.19
N ARG A 349 18.27 20.70 18.36
CA ARG A 349 18.70 19.69 19.34
C ARG A 349 18.57 18.28 18.79
N MET A 350 17.46 17.95 18.12
CA MET A 350 17.28 16.64 17.48
C MET A 350 18.26 16.44 16.33
N LEU A 351 18.46 17.46 15.48
CA LEU A 351 19.50 17.45 14.45
C LEU A 351 20.92 17.34 15.05
N ALA A 352 21.12 17.78 16.29
CA ALA A 352 22.40 17.68 17.02
C ALA A 352 22.59 16.35 17.78
N GLN A 353 21.50 15.63 18.11
CA GLN A 353 21.53 14.39 18.89
C GLN A 353 21.65 13.11 18.05
N ALA A 354 21.75 13.21 16.71
CA ALA A 354 21.86 12.07 15.79
C ALA A 354 20.72 11.03 15.91
N ASP A 355 19.58 11.39 16.48
CA ASP A 355 18.36 10.57 16.36
C ASP A 355 17.87 10.66 14.91
N GLN A 356 17.87 9.54 14.21
CA GLN A 356 17.41 9.46 12.82
C GLN A 356 15.89 9.65 12.69
N GLY A 357 15.16 9.82 13.79
CA GLY A 357 13.71 10.04 13.79
C GLY A 357 12.93 8.83 13.29
N ARG A 358 13.52 7.63 13.32
CA ARG A 358 12.95 6.40 12.76
C ARG A 358 12.54 5.46 13.87
N ILE A 359 11.28 5.06 13.88
CA ILE A 359 10.83 3.88 14.63
C ILE A 359 11.33 2.60 13.94
N PRO A 360 11.54 1.49 14.68
CA PRO A 360 11.71 0.19 14.06
C PRO A 360 10.55 -0.15 13.13
N LEU A 361 10.87 -0.69 11.96
CA LEU A 361 9.92 -1.03 10.91
C LEU A 361 10.28 -2.38 10.31
N ILE A 362 9.32 -3.31 10.33
CA ILE A 362 9.38 -4.58 9.60
C ILE A 362 8.39 -4.51 8.43
N ALA A 363 8.86 -4.77 7.21
CA ALA A 363 8.01 -4.81 6.02
C ALA A 363 7.97 -6.24 5.45
N VAL A 364 6.77 -6.78 5.26
CA VAL A 364 6.56 -8.18 4.86
C VAL A 364 5.98 -8.25 3.44
N THR A 365 6.62 -9.01 2.56
CA THR A 365 6.11 -9.32 1.23
C THR A 365 6.23 -10.80 0.90
N GLY A 366 5.51 -11.22 -0.14
CA GLY A 366 5.39 -12.62 -0.55
C GLY A 366 4.11 -12.86 -1.35
N THR A 367 3.99 -13.99 -2.03
CA THR A 367 2.73 -14.37 -2.68
C THR A 367 1.73 -14.80 -1.60
N ASN A 368 2.09 -15.76 -0.75
CA ASN A 368 1.27 -16.30 0.33
C ASN A 368 1.91 -16.04 1.72
N GLY A 369 1.11 -16.07 2.78
CA GLY A 369 1.59 -16.00 4.18
C GLY A 369 1.84 -14.59 4.75
N LYS A 370 1.73 -13.54 3.93
CA LYS A 370 1.99 -12.14 4.34
C LYS A 370 1.17 -11.70 5.56
N THR A 371 -0.15 -11.86 5.50
CA THR A 371 -1.07 -11.44 6.56
C THR A 371 -0.78 -12.17 7.86
N THR A 372 -0.71 -13.50 7.83
CA THR A 372 -0.38 -14.32 9.01
C THR A 372 0.96 -13.93 9.63
N THR A 373 2.01 -13.79 8.82
CA THR A 373 3.34 -13.38 9.31
C THR A 373 3.30 -11.98 9.92
N THR A 374 2.62 -11.03 9.28
CA THR A 374 2.47 -9.65 9.78
C THR A 374 1.77 -9.65 11.14
N LEU A 375 0.70 -10.45 11.29
CA LEU A 375 -0.05 -10.56 12.53
C LEU A 375 0.73 -11.26 13.65
N MET A 376 1.50 -12.31 13.34
CA MET A 376 2.39 -12.97 14.30
C MET A 376 3.46 -11.99 14.83
N ILE A 377 4.07 -11.21 13.94
CA ILE A 377 5.05 -10.18 14.32
C ILE A 377 4.38 -9.07 15.14
N ALA A 378 3.23 -8.55 14.71
CA ALA A 378 2.49 -7.51 15.43
C ALA A 378 2.04 -7.99 16.82
N HIS A 379 1.63 -9.26 16.95
CA HIS A 379 1.34 -9.90 18.23
C HIS A 379 2.56 -9.93 19.14
N ALA A 380 3.72 -10.37 18.64
CA ALA A 380 4.96 -10.37 19.40
C ALA A 380 5.38 -8.96 19.86
N VAL A 381 5.26 -7.95 19.00
CA VAL A 381 5.57 -6.55 19.33
C VAL A 381 4.65 -6.04 20.44
N ARG A 382 3.34 -6.31 20.36
CA ARG A 382 2.39 -5.94 21.42
C ARG A 382 2.66 -6.67 22.73
N LEU A 383 3.01 -7.97 22.68
CA LEU A 383 3.37 -8.75 23.85
C LEU A 383 4.59 -8.17 24.59
N ALA A 384 5.47 -7.45 23.89
CA ALA A 384 6.60 -6.74 24.48
C ALA A 384 6.22 -5.36 25.08
N GLY A 385 4.94 -4.99 25.08
CA GLY A 385 4.45 -3.71 25.58
C GLY A 385 4.67 -2.52 24.64
N LEU A 386 5.06 -2.76 23.39
CA LEU A 386 5.27 -1.69 22.39
C LEU A 386 3.95 -1.36 21.67
N ARG A 387 3.75 -0.07 21.37
CA ARG A 387 2.60 0.40 20.59
C ARG A 387 2.83 0.09 19.10
N CYS A 388 2.33 -1.07 18.68
CA CYS A 388 2.45 -1.53 17.31
C CYS A 388 1.46 -0.83 16.38
N GLY A 389 1.92 -0.30 15.26
CA GLY A 389 1.07 0.06 14.12
C GLY A 389 1.28 -0.95 13.00
N HIS A 390 0.21 -1.52 12.44
CA HIS A 390 0.35 -2.52 11.38
C HIS A 390 -0.71 -2.42 10.29
N THR A 391 -0.38 -2.94 9.12
CA THR A 391 -1.29 -3.01 7.97
C THR A 391 -1.47 -4.44 7.51
N THR A 392 -2.68 -4.79 7.11
CA THR A 392 -3.02 -6.13 6.56
C THR A 392 -3.89 -5.98 5.31
N THR A 393 -4.26 -7.10 4.70
CA THR A 393 -5.31 -7.13 3.65
C THR A 393 -6.69 -6.66 4.12
N GLN A 394 -6.91 -6.49 5.42
CA GLN A 394 -8.21 -6.13 5.99
C GLN A 394 -8.30 -4.69 6.49
N GLY A 395 -7.19 -4.11 6.91
CA GLY A 395 -7.22 -2.80 7.52
C GLY A 395 -5.88 -2.25 7.98
N ILE A 396 -5.99 -1.07 8.60
CA ILE A 396 -4.91 -0.35 9.28
C ILE A 396 -5.20 -0.40 10.77
N PHE A 397 -4.20 -0.77 11.56
CA PHE A 397 -4.33 -0.93 13.00
C PHE A 397 -3.30 -0.09 13.72
N ILE A 398 -3.72 0.57 14.80
CA ILE A 398 -2.84 1.27 15.75
C ILE A 398 -3.17 0.69 17.13
N GLY A 399 -2.22 -0.05 17.71
CA GLY A 399 -2.50 -0.96 18.81
C GLY A 399 -3.50 -2.02 18.36
N GLU A 400 -4.63 -2.11 19.07
CA GLU A 400 -5.73 -3.03 18.76
C GLU A 400 -6.86 -2.36 17.97
N ARG A 401 -6.79 -1.04 17.81
CA ARG A 401 -7.83 -0.26 17.15
C ARG A 401 -7.62 -0.27 15.65
N MET A 402 -8.62 -0.76 14.92
CA MET A 402 -8.71 -0.60 13.47
C MET A 402 -9.10 0.85 13.13
N VAL A 403 -8.27 1.54 12.36
CA VAL A 403 -8.43 2.95 11.98
C VAL A 403 -8.73 3.15 10.50
N GLY A 404 -8.69 2.09 9.70
CA GLY A 404 -9.08 2.07 8.29
C GLY A 404 -9.37 0.64 7.83
N HIS A 405 -10.29 0.50 6.88
CA HIS A 405 -10.77 -0.79 6.36
C HIS A 405 -10.40 -0.99 4.88
N GLY A 406 -10.33 -2.25 4.46
CA GLY A 406 -10.09 -2.67 3.07
C GLY A 406 -8.67 -3.17 2.83
N ASP A 407 -8.29 -3.35 1.56
CA ASP A 407 -6.93 -3.75 1.19
C ASP A 407 -5.92 -2.63 1.53
N CYS A 408 -5.28 -2.76 2.68
CA CYS A 408 -4.39 -1.77 3.26
C CYS A 408 -2.91 -2.12 3.05
N THR A 409 -2.58 -2.91 2.03
CA THR A 409 -1.24 -3.44 1.79
C THR A 409 -0.35 -2.54 0.90
N GLY A 410 -0.55 -1.21 0.95
CA GLY A 410 0.14 -0.27 0.08
C GLY A 410 0.33 1.14 0.65
N TYR A 411 1.00 1.98 -0.14
CA TYR A 411 1.55 3.30 0.24
C TYR A 411 0.73 4.15 1.24
N TRP A 412 -0.56 4.34 1.00
CA TRP A 412 -1.38 5.22 1.84
C TRP A 412 -1.58 4.67 3.25
N SER A 413 -1.87 3.38 3.36
CA SER A 413 -2.03 2.69 4.63
C SER A 413 -0.75 2.68 5.45
N HIS A 414 0.38 2.44 4.78
CA HIS A 414 1.71 2.52 5.37
C HIS A 414 2.01 3.93 5.88
N ARG A 415 1.65 4.95 5.10
CA ARG A 415 1.78 6.36 5.49
C ARG A 415 0.92 6.70 6.71
N THR A 416 -0.29 6.14 6.83
CA THR A 416 -1.14 6.33 8.02
C THR A 416 -0.48 5.77 9.27
N VAL A 417 0.11 4.57 9.19
CA VAL A 417 0.85 3.98 10.32
C VAL A 417 2.08 4.81 10.67
N LEU A 418 2.94 5.11 9.68
CA LEU A 418 4.19 5.84 9.89
C LEU A 418 3.97 7.32 10.28
N GLY A 419 2.80 7.89 9.97
CA GLY A 419 2.40 9.23 10.36
C GLY A 419 1.75 9.33 11.74
N SER A 420 1.48 8.19 12.41
CA SER A 420 0.81 8.20 13.72
C SER A 420 1.81 8.39 14.87
N PRO A 421 1.67 9.45 15.70
CA PRO A 421 2.59 9.71 16.81
C PRO A 421 2.50 8.68 17.94
N GLU A 422 1.45 7.85 17.93
CA GLU A 422 1.24 6.79 18.91
C GLU A 422 2.06 5.53 18.62
N VAL A 423 2.62 5.38 17.41
CA VAL A 423 3.26 4.15 16.97
C VAL A 423 4.75 4.15 17.32
N ASP A 424 5.19 3.18 18.12
CA ASP A 424 6.60 2.97 18.47
C ASP A 424 7.30 1.95 17.57
N PHE A 425 6.52 1.08 16.92
CA PHE A 425 7.02 0.00 16.08
C PHE A 425 6.02 -0.27 14.95
N ALA A 426 6.48 -0.34 13.71
CA ALA A 426 5.64 -0.58 12.56
C ALA A 426 5.84 -1.97 11.95
N VAL A 427 4.74 -2.64 11.57
CA VAL A 427 4.75 -3.91 10.83
C VAL A 427 3.86 -3.78 9.59
N LEU A 428 4.46 -3.72 8.40
CA LEU A 428 3.76 -3.32 7.18
C LEU A 428 3.65 -4.48 6.19
N GLU A 429 2.44 -5.01 6.00
CA GLU A 429 2.15 -5.94 4.91
C GLU A 429 2.23 -5.19 3.58
N THR A 430 3.07 -5.66 2.65
CA THR A 430 3.34 -4.97 1.38
C THR A 430 3.07 -5.89 0.20
N ALA A 431 1.94 -5.67 -0.48
CA ALA A 431 1.54 -6.47 -1.64
C ALA A 431 2.02 -5.88 -2.98
N ARG A 432 2.00 -6.72 -4.02
CA ARG A 432 2.33 -6.35 -5.41
C ARG A 432 1.53 -5.13 -5.89
N GLY A 433 0.24 -5.10 -5.58
CA GLY A 433 -0.66 -4.00 -5.95
C GLY A 433 -0.22 -2.65 -5.36
N GLY A 434 0.16 -2.63 -4.08
CA GLY A 434 0.68 -1.43 -3.42
C GLY A 434 1.96 -0.90 -4.08
N LEU A 435 2.92 -1.81 -4.29
CA LEU A 435 4.21 -1.52 -4.92
C LEU A 435 4.06 -0.96 -6.34
N LEU A 436 3.29 -1.61 -7.21
CA LEU A 436 3.11 -1.17 -8.60
C LEU A 436 2.29 0.12 -8.75
N LYS A 437 1.38 0.37 -7.81
CA LYS A 437 0.53 1.57 -7.87
C LYS A 437 1.30 2.81 -7.42
N ARG A 438 2.11 2.72 -6.36
CA ARG A 438 2.67 3.90 -5.66
C ARG A 438 4.08 3.73 -5.09
N GLY A 439 4.67 2.53 -5.13
CA GLY A 439 5.93 2.24 -4.43
C GLY A 439 5.75 2.14 -2.91
N LEU A 440 6.88 2.18 -2.20
CA LEU A 440 6.98 2.14 -0.73
C LEU A 440 6.70 3.52 -0.13
N ALA A 441 6.10 3.52 1.07
CA ALA A 441 5.91 4.75 1.87
C ALA A 441 7.10 5.09 2.76
N PHE A 442 8.13 4.26 2.72
CA PHE A 442 9.38 4.41 3.46
C PHE A 442 10.55 4.22 2.51
N ASP A 443 11.68 4.82 2.86
CA ASP A 443 12.96 4.72 2.18
C ASP A 443 13.84 3.61 2.76
N LEU A 444 13.69 3.32 4.05
CA LEU A 444 14.46 2.30 4.77
C LEU A 444 13.59 1.64 5.85
N CYS A 445 13.64 0.31 5.93
CA CYS A 445 13.12 -0.48 7.05
C CYS A 445 14.25 -1.18 7.82
N ALA A 446 13.99 -1.51 9.08
CA ALA A 446 14.93 -2.28 9.89
C ALA A 446 15.02 -3.71 9.34
N VAL A 447 13.87 -4.32 9.02
CA VAL A 447 13.80 -5.67 8.47
C VAL A 447 12.88 -5.70 7.25
N GLY A 448 13.34 -6.28 6.16
CA GLY A 448 12.53 -6.61 4.97
C GLY A 448 12.38 -8.11 4.85
N VAL A 449 11.16 -8.62 4.84
CA VAL A 449 10.85 -10.06 4.79
C VAL A 449 10.28 -10.41 3.43
N MET A 450 10.84 -11.43 2.77
CA MET A 450 10.32 -11.99 1.52
C MET A 450 10.06 -13.49 1.70
N LEU A 451 8.76 -13.85 1.74
CA LEU A 451 8.30 -15.18 2.16
C LEU A 451 8.35 -16.24 1.06
N ASN A 452 7.89 -15.90 -0.14
CA ASN A 452 7.81 -16.78 -1.31
C ASN A 452 7.33 -15.98 -2.53
N VAL A 453 7.59 -16.49 -3.73
CA VAL A 453 7.09 -15.98 -5.00
C VAL A 453 6.60 -17.15 -5.84
N SER A 454 5.28 -17.26 -5.95
CA SER A 454 4.61 -18.21 -6.83
C SER A 454 3.70 -17.49 -7.82
N ASP A 455 3.23 -18.24 -8.82
CA ASP A 455 2.22 -17.77 -9.78
C ASP A 455 1.00 -17.19 -9.07
N ASP A 456 0.83 -15.89 -9.22
CA ASP A 456 -0.32 -15.13 -8.72
C ASP A 456 -0.38 -13.78 -9.42
N HIS A 457 -1.57 -13.45 -9.94
CA HIS A 457 -1.82 -12.20 -10.67
C HIS A 457 -0.90 -11.93 -11.88
N LEU A 458 -0.48 -12.97 -12.60
CA LEU A 458 0.27 -12.81 -13.84
C LEU A 458 -0.64 -12.30 -14.98
N GLY A 459 -0.08 -11.55 -15.92
CA GLY A 459 -0.81 -10.82 -16.97
C GLY A 459 -1.47 -9.52 -16.50
N LEU A 460 -1.26 -9.10 -15.25
CA LEU A 460 -1.89 -7.91 -14.67
C LEU A 460 -0.85 -6.84 -14.33
N ASP A 461 -1.16 -5.60 -14.70
CA ASP A 461 -0.35 -4.42 -14.39
C ASP A 461 1.11 -4.48 -14.90
N GLY A 462 1.37 -5.27 -15.95
CA GLY A 462 2.69 -5.42 -16.57
C GLY A 462 3.61 -6.40 -15.82
N VAL A 463 3.03 -7.36 -15.09
CA VAL A 463 3.72 -8.50 -14.50
C VAL A 463 3.30 -9.74 -15.29
N GLU A 464 4.18 -10.26 -16.14
CA GLU A 464 3.85 -11.37 -17.05
C GLU A 464 4.36 -12.72 -16.53
N THR A 465 5.45 -12.67 -15.76
CA THR A 465 6.17 -13.84 -15.27
C THR A 465 6.35 -13.81 -13.75
N VAL A 466 6.66 -14.97 -13.16
CA VAL A 466 7.04 -15.09 -11.74
C VAL A 466 8.30 -14.28 -11.44
N ASP A 467 9.24 -14.18 -12.39
CA ASP A 467 10.42 -13.34 -12.27
C ASP A 467 10.08 -11.84 -12.18
N ASP A 468 9.11 -11.37 -12.97
CA ASP A 468 8.62 -9.99 -12.87
C ASP A 468 8.03 -9.74 -11.48
N LEU A 469 7.24 -10.70 -10.98
CA LEU A 469 6.64 -10.62 -9.65
C LEU A 469 7.71 -10.60 -8.56
N ALA A 470 8.76 -11.42 -8.68
CA ALA A 470 9.91 -11.43 -7.79
C ALA A 470 10.65 -10.08 -7.80
N ARG A 471 10.89 -9.50 -8.98
CA ARG A 471 11.50 -8.17 -9.13
C ARG A 471 10.67 -7.10 -8.42
N VAL A 472 9.34 -7.11 -8.57
CA VAL A 472 8.46 -6.18 -7.85
C VAL A 472 8.62 -6.32 -6.35
N LYS A 473 8.48 -7.53 -5.81
CA LYS A 473 8.57 -7.80 -4.36
C LYS A 473 9.95 -7.45 -3.78
N SER A 474 11.02 -7.67 -4.55
CA SER A 474 12.40 -7.34 -4.16
C SER A 474 12.63 -5.85 -3.85
N THR A 475 11.71 -4.96 -4.25
CA THR A 475 11.71 -3.54 -3.84
C THR A 475 11.72 -3.39 -2.31
N VAL A 476 11.03 -4.27 -1.57
CA VAL A 476 11.04 -4.27 -0.10
C VAL A 476 12.44 -4.60 0.43
N ILE A 477 13.12 -5.57 -0.19
CA ILE A 477 14.47 -6.01 0.21
C ILE A 477 15.52 -4.92 -0.09
N ALA A 478 15.38 -4.20 -1.21
CA ALA A 478 16.27 -3.10 -1.55
C ALA A 478 16.27 -1.97 -0.49
N GLY A 479 15.17 -1.81 0.25
CA GLY A 479 15.03 -0.84 1.33
C GLY A 479 15.30 -1.39 2.73
N ALA A 480 15.91 -2.57 2.90
CA ALA A 480 16.09 -3.22 4.19
C ALA A 480 17.52 -3.07 4.74
N ARG A 481 17.66 -2.86 6.06
CA ARG A 481 18.94 -3.03 6.77
C ARG A 481 19.28 -4.50 6.97
N THR A 482 18.28 -5.32 7.28
CA THR A 482 18.38 -6.77 7.36
C THR A 482 17.31 -7.41 6.48
N ALA A 483 17.71 -8.26 5.53
CA ALA A 483 16.77 -9.05 4.75
C ALA A 483 16.50 -10.40 5.44
N VAL A 484 15.24 -10.79 5.54
CA VAL A 484 14.81 -12.14 5.91
C VAL A 484 14.26 -12.82 4.67
N LEU A 485 14.95 -13.84 4.19
CA LEU A 485 14.70 -14.46 2.90
C LEU A 485 14.43 -15.96 3.04
N ASN A 486 13.41 -16.46 2.35
CA ASN A 486 13.15 -17.88 2.29
C ASN A 486 14.22 -18.58 1.43
N ALA A 487 14.98 -19.50 2.00
CA ALA A 487 15.98 -20.29 1.28
C ALA A 487 15.39 -21.47 0.50
N ASP A 488 14.11 -21.79 0.71
CA ASP A 488 13.37 -22.80 -0.07
C ASP A 488 12.85 -22.23 -1.40
N ASP A 489 12.99 -20.93 -1.62
CA ASP A 489 12.53 -20.23 -2.81
C ASP A 489 13.70 -19.51 -3.51
N PRO A 490 14.08 -19.92 -4.73
CA PRO A 490 15.23 -19.35 -5.45
C PRO A 490 15.04 -17.86 -5.78
N HIS A 491 13.81 -17.37 -5.97
CA HIS A 491 13.55 -15.95 -6.21
C HIS A 491 13.80 -15.12 -4.95
N CYS A 492 13.51 -15.68 -3.77
CA CYS A 492 13.81 -15.04 -2.49
C CYS A 492 15.33 -14.99 -2.26
N VAL A 493 16.05 -16.08 -2.53
CA VAL A 493 17.53 -16.10 -2.46
C VAL A 493 18.15 -15.07 -3.41
N ALA A 494 17.67 -15.01 -4.66
CA ALA A 494 18.14 -14.04 -5.66
C ALA A 494 17.88 -12.57 -5.24
N ALA A 495 16.86 -12.30 -4.43
CA ALA A 495 16.57 -10.95 -3.93
C ALA A 495 17.69 -10.39 -3.03
N ARG A 496 18.58 -11.24 -2.47
CA ARG A 496 19.80 -10.81 -1.74
C ARG A 496 20.64 -9.83 -2.57
N ALA A 497 20.68 -9.99 -3.89
CA ALA A 497 21.44 -9.11 -4.78
C ALA A 497 20.91 -7.67 -4.85
N ARG A 498 19.71 -7.40 -4.32
CA ARG A 498 19.12 -6.05 -4.24
C ARG A 498 19.52 -5.28 -2.99
N LEU A 499 20.14 -5.93 -2.01
CA LEU A 499 20.53 -5.29 -0.76
C LEU A 499 21.57 -4.20 -0.97
N ALA A 500 21.45 -3.14 -0.17
CA ALA A 500 22.49 -2.12 -0.11
C ALA A 500 23.77 -2.69 0.52
N PRO A 501 24.96 -2.18 0.15
CA PRO A 501 26.21 -2.57 0.80
C PRO A 501 26.12 -2.41 2.33
N GLY A 502 26.57 -3.42 3.07
CA GLY A 502 26.54 -3.46 4.53
C GLY A 502 25.20 -3.92 5.15
N ALA A 503 24.17 -4.20 4.34
CA ALA A 503 22.94 -4.83 4.84
C ALA A 503 23.17 -6.31 5.20
N ALA A 504 22.52 -6.77 6.26
CA ALA A 504 22.60 -8.15 6.73
C ALA A 504 21.55 -9.04 6.03
N THR A 505 21.76 -10.36 6.10
CA THR A 505 20.80 -11.35 5.60
C THR A 505 20.61 -12.45 6.63
N ILE A 506 19.35 -12.84 6.86
CA ILE A 506 18.97 -14.04 7.59
C ILE A 506 18.18 -14.93 6.63
N PHE A 507 18.64 -16.15 6.43
CA PHE A 507 17.87 -17.14 5.67
C PHE A 507 16.99 -17.96 6.59
N PHE A 508 15.83 -18.37 6.10
CA PHE A 508 15.01 -19.37 6.76
C PHE A 508 14.61 -20.51 5.83
N SER A 509 14.41 -21.70 6.38
CA SER A 509 14.06 -22.90 5.58
C SER A 509 13.33 -23.96 6.39
N MET A 510 12.40 -24.66 5.76
CA MET A 510 11.78 -25.86 6.31
C MET A 510 12.70 -27.09 6.26
N ASP A 511 13.83 -27.02 5.55
CA ASP A 511 14.78 -28.10 5.34
C ASP A 511 16.08 -27.86 6.13
N PRO A 512 16.43 -28.70 7.12
CA PRO A 512 17.68 -28.58 7.88
C PRO A 512 18.93 -28.84 7.01
N ALA A 513 18.78 -29.47 5.85
CA ALA A 513 19.86 -29.74 4.90
C ALA A 513 19.96 -28.70 3.77
N ASN A 514 19.20 -27.59 3.85
CA ASN A 514 19.20 -26.58 2.80
C ASN A 514 20.60 -25.98 2.59
N ALA A 515 21.16 -26.18 1.39
CA ALA A 515 22.53 -25.77 1.06
C ALA A 515 22.77 -24.26 1.21
N THR A 516 21.76 -23.43 0.95
CA THR A 516 21.88 -21.97 1.09
C THR A 516 22.02 -21.56 2.54
N VAL A 517 21.22 -22.15 3.45
CA VAL A 517 21.32 -21.90 4.89
C VAL A 517 22.67 -22.37 5.42
N LEU A 518 23.08 -23.59 5.07
CA LEU A 518 24.35 -24.17 5.53
C LEU A 518 25.56 -23.35 5.07
N ALA A 519 25.60 -22.96 3.79
CA ALA A 519 26.68 -22.12 3.27
C ALA A 519 26.72 -20.75 3.96
N HIS A 520 25.56 -20.12 4.14
CA HIS A 520 25.46 -18.82 4.81
C HIS A 520 25.92 -18.88 6.27
N LEU A 521 25.57 -19.94 7.01
CA LEU A 521 26.04 -20.16 8.37
C LEU A 521 27.56 -20.38 8.42
N ALA A 522 28.13 -21.13 7.47
CA ALA A 522 29.57 -21.36 7.37
C ALA A 522 30.35 -20.05 7.10
N GLU A 523 29.73 -19.09 6.41
CA GLU A 523 30.26 -17.74 6.19
C GLU A 523 30.07 -16.80 7.41
N GLY A 524 29.54 -17.30 8.52
CA GLY A 524 29.29 -16.52 9.74
C GLY A 524 27.94 -15.79 9.74
N GLY A 525 27.04 -16.12 8.81
CA GLY A 525 25.69 -15.57 8.73
C GLY A 525 24.74 -16.08 9.81
N CYS A 526 23.46 -15.72 9.69
CA CYS A 526 22.38 -16.14 10.58
C CYS A 526 21.33 -16.95 9.80
N GLY A 527 20.82 -18.01 10.43
CA GLY A 527 19.83 -18.91 9.85
C GLY A 527 18.77 -19.34 10.85
N VAL A 528 17.55 -19.57 10.35
CA VAL A 528 16.42 -20.13 11.12
C VAL A 528 15.81 -21.28 10.35
N TRP A 529 15.77 -22.49 10.91
CA TRP A 529 15.23 -23.63 10.18
C TRP A 529 14.42 -24.55 11.07
N LEU A 530 13.66 -25.45 10.42
CA LEU A 530 12.97 -26.54 11.11
C LEU A 530 13.91 -27.74 11.23
N GLN A 531 14.14 -28.22 12.45
CA GLN A 531 14.91 -29.42 12.73
C GLN A 531 14.19 -30.23 13.82
N ASP A 532 13.95 -31.51 13.55
CA ASP A 532 13.27 -32.42 14.49
C ASP A 532 11.94 -31.82 15.02
N GLU A 533 11.12 -31.29 14.11
CA GLU A 533 9.86 -30.57 14.40
C GLU A 533 10.02 -29.40 15.37
N THR A 534 11.22 -28.83 15.48
CA THR A 534 11.55 -27.68 16.32
C THR A 534 12.14 -26.56 15.47
N ILE A 535 11.65 -25.34 15.66
CA ILE A 535 12.27 -24.15 15.08
C ILE A 535 13.55 -23.89 15.84
N VAL A 536 14.68 -23.86 15.12
CA VAL A 536 16.00 -23.57 15.66
C VAL A 536 16.60 -22.35 14.98
N LEU A 537 17.50 -21.66 15.68
CA LEU A 537 18.20 -20.47 15.20
C LEU A 537 19.69 -20.58 15.50
N ALA A 538 20.53 -20.22 14.52
CA ALA A 538 21.96 -20.08 14.70
C ALA A 538 22.46 -18.77 14.10
N GLU A 539 23.51 -18.23 14.72
CA GLU A 539 24.24 -17.03 14.30
C GLU A 539 25.73 -17.33 14.34
N GLY A 540 26.44 -16.95 13.29
CA GLY A 540 27.83 -17.32 13.14
C GLY A 540 28.00 -18.84 13.08
N GLY A 541 29.24 -19.33 13.09
CA GLY A 541 29.52 -20.76 13.29
C GLY A 541 29.14 -21.30 14.68
N GLY A 542 28.24 -20.64 15.41
CA GLY A 542 27.75 -21.05 16.72
C GLY A 542 26.75 -22.21 16.65
N ALA A 543 26.49 -22.82 17.80
CA ALA A 543 25.53 -23.93 17.91
C ALA A 543 24.07 -23.46 17.66
N ALA A 544 23.29 -24.31 17.01
CA ALA A 544 21.86 -24.11 16.83
C ALA A 544 21.15 -24.12 18.18
N ARG A 545 20.29 -23.11 18.41
CA ARG A 545 19.52 -22.91 19.63
C ARG A 545 18.04 -23.19 19.35
N PRO A 546 17.37 -24.07 20.12
CA PRO A 546 15.95 -24.28 19.96
C PRO A 546 15.16 -23.03 20.39
N VAL A 547 14.11 -22.71 19.63
CA VAL A 547 13.18 -21.61 19.91
C VAL A 547 11.85 -22.18 20.38
N ILE A 548 11.18 -22.98 19.55
CA ILE A 548 9.87 -23.56 19.88
C ILE A 548 9.58 -24.79 19.01
N GLY A 549 8.94 -25.81 19.60
CA GLY A 549 8.42 -26.96 18.85
C GLY A 549 7.25 -26.56 17.96
N ALA A 550 7.21 -27.05 16.71
CA ALA A 550 6.18 -26.70 15.74
C ALA A 550 4.76 -26.93 16.30
N ALA A 551 4.51 -28.08 16.92
CA ALA A 551 3.22 -28.41 17.51
C ALA A 551 2.79 -27.50 18.67
N ALA A 552 3.73 -26.79 19.31
CA ALA A 552 3.42 -25.82 20.37
C ALA A 552 2.94 -24.47 19.81
N ILE A 553 3.01 -24.26 18.50
CA ILE A 553 2.47 -23.08 17.81
C ILE A 553 1.02 -23.39 17.43
N PRO A 554 0.00 -22.74 18.02
CA PRO A 554 -1.41 -23.06 17.74
C PRO A 554 -1.76 -22.95 16.26
N ALA A 555 -1.26 -21.91 15.58
CA ALA A 555 -1.46 -21.71 14.14
C ALA A 555 -0.86 -22.83 13.25
N SER A 556 0.01 -23.69 13.78
CA SER A 556 0.54 -24.84 13.05
C SER A 556 -0.41 -26.04 13.01
N VAL A 557 -1.52 -26.01 13.76
CA VAL A 557 -2.48 -27.12 13.86
C VAL A 557 -1.77 -28.42 14.28
N GLY A 558 -1.02 -28.36 15.39
CA GLY A 558 -0.25 -29.50 15.88
C GLY A 558 0.89 -29.93 14.95
N GLY A 559 1.47 -28.99 14.19
CA GLY A 559 2.54 -29.24 13.22
C GLY A 559 2.08 -29.65 11.81
N LEU A 560 0.77 -29.80 11.59
CA LEU A 560 0.21 -30.25 10.30
C LEU A 560 0.18 -29.12 9.24
N ALA A 561 0.00 -27.87 9.65
CA ALA A 561 0.00 -26.70 8.78
C ALA A 561 1.43 -26.23 8.49
N ARG A 562 2.16 -26.98 7.65
CA ARG A 562 3.57 -26.71 7.29
C ARG A 562 3.83 -25.27 6.82
N TYR A 563 2.89 -24.65 6.11
CA TYR A 563 3.02 -23.26 5.66
C TYR A 563 2.98 -22.25 6.83
N ASN A 564 2.28 -22.55 7.92
CA ASN A 564 2.29 -21.72 9.12
C ASN A 564 3.53 -21.94 9.98
N ILE A 565 4.17 -23.12 9.89
CA ILE A 565 5.53 -23.30 10.41
C ILE A 565 6.50 -22.42 9.63
N ALA A 566 6.43 -22.40 8.29
CA ALA A 566 7.25 -21.53 7.46
C ALA A 566 7.05 -20.03 7.77
N ASN A 567 5.80 -19.59 7.97
CA ASN A 567 5.50 -18.23 8.44
C ASN A 567 6.11 -17.95 9.84
N SER A 568 6.15 -18.96 10.71
CA SER A 568 6.76 -18.85 12.04
C SER A 568 8.29 -18.80 12.00
N LEU A 569 8.93 -19.49 11.05
CA LEU A 569 10.37 -19.37 10.78
C LEU A 569 10.72 -17.95 10.34
N ALA A 570 9.95 -17.39 9.38
CA ALA A 570 10.12 -16.02 8.92
C ALA A 570 9.88 -15.00 10.05
N THR A 571 8.85 -15.22 10.87
CA THR A 571 8.55 -14.40 12.06
C THR A 571 9.70 -14.44 13.06
N THR A 572 10.24 -15.62 13.34
CA THR A 572 11.38 -15.81 14.25
C THR A 572 12.60 -15.05 13.74
N ALA A 573 12.95 -15.21 12.46
CA ALA A 573 14.05 -14.50 11.84
C ALA A 573 13.85 -12.97 11.87
N ALA A 574 12.63 -12.48 11.60
CA ALA A 574 12.32 -11.05 11.57
C ALA A 574 12.37 -10.41 12.97
N LEU A 575 11.82 -11.08 13.98
CA LEU A 575 11.87 -10.61 15.37
C LEU A 575 13.28 -10.67 15.93
N HIS A 576 14.03 -11.73 15.63
CA HIS A 576 15.44 -11.83 16.02
C HIS A 576 16.26 -10.68 15.42
N ALA A 577 16.11 -10.41 14.11
CA ALA A 577 16.73 -9.26 13.44
C ALA A 577 16.33 -7.91 14.05
N ALA A 578 15.13 -7.81 14.60
CA ALA A 578 14.63 -6.61 15.29
C ALA A 578 15.04 -6.54 16.78
N GLY A 579 15.83 -7.51 17.28
CA GLY A 579 16.39 -7.50 18.63
C GLY A 579 15.55 -8.17 19.71
N PHE A 580 14.50 -8.93 19.35
CA PHE A 580 13.72 -9.69 20.32
C PHE A 580 14.45 -10.97 20.75
N SER A 581 14.31 -11.34 22.03
CA SER A 581 14.93 -12.55 22.57
C SER A 581 14.22 -13.82 22.12
N ALA A 582 14.94 -14.96 22.09
CA ALA A 582 14.35 -16.25 21.73
C ALA A 582 13.17 -16.64 22.65
N ALA A 583 13.25 -16.34 23.94
CA ALA A 583 12.17 -16.58 24.90
C ALA A 583 10.92 -15.76 24.58
N HIS A 584 11.09 -14.49 24.19
CA HIS A 584 9.99 -13.64 23.77
C HIS A 584 9.33 -14.14 22.47
N ILE A 585 10.15 -14.53 21.50
CA ILE A 585 9.69 -15.09 20.22
C ILE A 585 8.88 -16.37 20.46
N ALA A 586 9.40 -17.28 21.29
CA ALA A 586 8.71 -18.51 21.64
C ALA A 586 7.36 -18.25 22.31
N ALA A 587 7.31 -17.34 23.30
CA ALA A 587 6.08 -16.97 23.99
C ALA A 587 5.05 -16.33 23.03
N ALA A 588 5.50 -15.49 22.10
CA ALA A 588 4.64 -14.88 21.10
C ALA A 588 4.04 -15.91 20.13
N LEU A 589 4.86 -16.83 19.61
CA LEU A 589 4.38 -17.88 18.71
C LEU A 589 3.44 -18.88 19.42
N ALA A 590 3.72 -19.21 20.69
CA ALA A 590 2.89 -20.10 21.49
C ALA A 590 1.52 -19.51 21.84
N SER A 591 1.39 -18.18 21.90
CA SER A 591 0.14 -17.49 22.25
C SER A 591 -0.62 -16.93 21.05
N PHE A 592 -0.04 -17.00 19.84
CA PHE A 592 -0.71 -16.55 18.63
C PHE A 592 -1.72 -17.59 18.13
N VAL A 593 -2.99 -17.20 18.05
CA VAL A 593 -4.08 -18.00 17.49
C VAL A 593 -4.44 -17.44 16.11
N SER A 594 -4.84 -18.31 15.18
CA SER A 594 -5.28 -17.94 13.83
C SER A 594 -6.74 -18.31 13.64
N ASP A 595 -7.63 -17.55 14.28
CA ASP A 595 -9.09 -17.77 14.27
C ASP A 595 -9.83 -16.65 13.50
N ALA A 596 -11.16 -16.72 13.50
CA ALA A 596 -12.02 -15.77 12.78
C ALA A 596 -11.94 -14.34 13.35
N ALA A 597 -11.52 -14.16 14.60
CA ALA A 597 -11.38 -12.86 15.23
C ALA A 597 -10.00 -12.22 14.96
N THR A 598 -8.95 -13.04 15.04
CA THR A 598 -7.55 -12.57 15.04
C THR A 598 -6.89 -12.65 13.66
N ASN A 599 -7.25 -13.64 12.85
CA ASN A 599 -6.73 -13.84 11.49
C ASN A 599 -7.82 -14.46 10.58
N PRO A 600 -8.93 -13.73 10.36
CA PRO A 600 -10.06 -14.21 9.58
C PRO A 600 -9.66 -14.68 8.18
N LEU A 601 -10.29 -15.78 7.75
CA LEU A 601 -10.12 -16.41 6.43
C LEU A 601 -8.68 -16.91 6.20
N ARG A 602 -7.94 -17.23 7.27
CA ARG A 602 -6.59 -17.82 7.19
C ARG A 602 -6.57 -19.08 8.05
N SER A 603 -6.96 -20.18 7.42
CA SER A 603 -6.99 -21.51 8.01
C SER A 603 -7.79 -21.55 9.31
N ASN A 604 -8.97 -20.90 9.31
CA ASN A 604 -9.87 -20.98 10.45
C ASN A 604 -10.56 -22.35 10.42
N ILE A 605 -10.40 -23.12 11.49
CA ILE A 605 -10.85 -24.52 11.56
C ILE A 605 -12.04 -24.61 12.50
N PHE A 606 -13.11 -25.24 12.02
CA PHE A 606 -14.34 -25.46 12.78
C PHE A 606 -14.62 -26.96 12.85
N ALA A 607 -14.91 -27.48 14.04
CA ALA A 607 -15.37 -28.86 14.21
C ALA A 607 -16.91 -28.90 14.17
N VAL A 608 -17.48 -29.77 13.34
CA VAL A 608 -18.93 -29.92 13.19
C VAL A 608 -19.29 -31.34 12.77
N ARG A 609 -20.32 -31.94 13.38
CA ARG A 609 -20.82 -33.29 13.03
C ARG A 609 -19.71 -34.36 12.88
N GLY A 610 -18.69 -34.32 13.73
CA GLY A 610 -17.58 -35.29 13.70
C GLY A 610 -16.50 -35.05 12.64
N PHE A 611 -16.59 -33.98 11.84
CA PHE A 611 -15.61 -33.62 10.80
C PHE A 611 -15.12 -32.17 10.95
N HIS A 612 -14.13 -31.77 10.16
CA HIS A 612 -13.54 -30.43 10.23
C HIS A 612 -13.83 -29.61 8.97
N ILE A 613 -14.14 -28.33 9.14
CA ILE A 613 -14.20 -27.33 8.07
C ILE A 613 -13.02 -26.40 8.20
N VAL A 614 -12.23 -26.25 7.14
CA VAL A 614 -11.13 -25.29 7.03
C VAL A 614 -11.57 -24.17 6.10
N LEU A 615 -11.77 -22.96 6.65
CA LEU A 615 -12.09 -21.76 5.89
C LEU A 615 -10.82 -20.96 5.59
N ASP A 616 -10.55 -20.69 4.31
CA ASP A 616 -9.33 -20.01 3.87
C ASP A 616 -9.54 -19.10 2.65
N TYR A 617 -8.59 -18.18 2.44
CA TYR A 617 -8.54 -17.21 1.34
C TYR A 617 -7.68 -17.67 0.15
N ALA A 618 -7.19 -18.91 0.17
CA ALA A 618 -6.44 -19.50 -0.92
C ALA A 618 -7.16 -19.34 -2.27
N HIS A 619 -6.40 -18.92 -3.29
CA HIS A 619 -6.92 -18.62 -4.63
C HIS A 619 -5.87 -18.86 -5.74
N ASN A 620 -4.75 -19.51 -5.41
CA ASN A 620 -3.68 -19.81 -6.36
C ASN A 620 -3.17 -21.26 -6.14
N PRO A 621 -2.48 -21.86 -7.14
CA PRO A 621 -2.04 -23.25 -7.05
C PRO A 621 -1.22 -23.58 -5.79
N ALA A 622 -0.25 -22.73 -5.45
CA ALA A 622 0.61 -22.97 -4.28
C ALA A 622 -0.19 -22.99 -2.96
N ALA A 623 -1.19 -22.11 -2.83
CA ALA A 623 -2.06 -22.08 -1.65
C ALA A 623 -2.97 -23.32 -1.57
N TYR A 624 -3.53 -23.76 -2.70
CA TYR A 624 -4.34 -24.99 -2.75
C TYR A 624 -3.54 -26.24 -2.41
N ALA A 625 -2.31 -26.36 -2.91
CA ALA A 625 -1.42 -27.48 -2.58
C ALA A 625 -1.09 -27.50 -1.07
N ALA A 626 -0.81 -26.33 -0.49
CA ALA A 626 -0.51 -26.20 0.94
C ALA A 626 -1.71 -26.59 1.84
N LEU A 627 -2.92 -26.12 1.50
CA LEU A 627 -4.14 -26.49 2.21
C LEU A 627 -4.48 -27.97 2.06
N GLY A 628 -4.36 -28.51 0.84
CA GLY A 628 -4.59 -29.94 0.59
C GLY A 628 -3.63 -30.82 1.40
N GLY A 629 -2.35 -30.44 1.48
CA GLY A 629 -1.36 -31.14 2.30
C GLY A 629 -1.75 -31.19 3.79
N MET A 630 -2.15 -30.04 4.36
CA MET A 630 -2.64 -29.99 5.75
C MET A 630 -3.91 -30.83 5.93
N ALA A 631 -4.89 -30.67 5.04
CA ALA A 631 -6.17 -31.33 5.14
C ALA A 631 -6.06 -32.86 5.03
N LYS A 632 -5.16 -33.36 4.16
CA LYS A 632 -4.80 -34.78 4.09
C LYS A 632 -4.16 -35.28 5.38
N ALA A 633 -3.22 -34.50 5.95
CA ALA A 633 -2.58 -34.86 7.21
C ALA A 633 -3.57 -34.90 8.38
N MET A 634 -4.58 -34.02 8.37
CA MET A 634 -5.70 -34.05 9.31
C MET A 634 -6.59 -35.29 9.11
N ALA A 635 -7.04 -35.55 7.88
CA ALA A 635 -7.90 -36.69 7.55
C ALA A 635 -7.21 -38.04 7.84
N ALA A 636 -5.89 -38.15 7.65
CA ALA A 636 -5.12 -39.36 7.92
C ALA A 636 -5.19 -39.85 9.37
N ARG A 637 -5.67 -39.01 10.31
CA ARG A 637 -5.92 -39.40 11.71
C ARG A 637 -7.14 -40.30 11.88
N THR A 638 -8.01 -40.36 10.87
CA THR A 638 -9.23 -41.19 10.87
C THR A 638 -9.23 -42.11 9.64
N PRO A 639 -9.16 -43.43 9.81
CA PRO A 639 -9.19 -44.37 8.68
C PRO A 639 -10.44 -44.18 7.81
N GLY A 640 -10.24 -44.05 6.50
CA GLY A 640 -11.31 -43.89 5.53
C GLY A 640 -11.85 -42.46 5.39
N ALA A 641 -11.35 -41.49 6.17
CA ALA A 641 -11.68 -40.09 5.99
C ALA A 641 -11.15 -39.56 4.65
N ARG A 642 -11.90 -38.64 4.07
CA ARG A 642 -11.66 -38.01 2.78
C ARG A 642 -11.49 -36.50 2.93
N VAL A 643 -10.84 -35.91 1.95
CA VAL A 643 -10.64 -34.47 1.85
C VAL A 643 -11.53 -33.88 0.75
N PHE A 644 -12.40 -32.96 1.14
CA PHE A 644 -13.31 -32.24 0.27
C PHE A 644 -12.77 -30.84 -0.03
N GLY A 645 -12.80 -30.42 -1.29
CA GLY A 645 -12.43 -29.07 -1.71
C GLY A 645 -13.62 -28.31 -2.31
N VAL A 646 -14.04 -27.23 -1.67
CA VAL A 646 -14.92 -26.20 -2.25
C VAL A 646 -14.03 -25.07 -2.74
N VAL A 647 -13.80 -25.02 -4.05
CA VAL A 647 -12.69 -24.28 -4.66
C VAL A 647 -13.14 -23.36 -5.79
N THR A 648 -12.41 -22.26 -5.99
CA THR A 648 -12.61 -21.30 -7.09
C THR A 648 -11.39 -20.40 -7.29
N SER A 649 -11.48 -19.47 -8.23
CA SER A 649 -10.59 -18.32 -8.33
C SER A 649 -11.33 -17.14 -8.98
N PRO A 650 -10.96 -15.87 -8.68
CA PRO A 650 -11.51 -14.71 -9.37
C PRO A 650 -11.35 -14.76 -10.89
N GLY A 651 -12.32 -14.21 -11.63
CA GLY A 651 -12.35 -14.29 -13.11
C GLY A 651 -11.31 -13.44 -13.85
N ASP A 652 -10.57 -12.56 -13.14
CA ASP A 652 -9.49 -11.73 -13.70
C ASP A 652 -8.15 -12.48 -13.87
N ARG A 653 -8.17 -13.82 -13.73
CA ARG A 653 -7.03 -14.70 -13.99
C ARG A 653 -7.01 -15.17 -15.44
N ARG A 654 -5.81 -15.49 -15.94
CA ARG A 654 -5.64 -16.07 -17.28
C ARG A 654 -6.16 -17.50 -17.26
N ASP A 655 -6.62 -17.99 -18.40
CA ASP A 655 -7.11 -19.37 -18.49
C ASP A 655 -6.07 -20.40 -18.05
N ALA A 656 -4.81 -20.18 -18.41
CA ALA A 656 -3.71 -21.07 -18.01
C ALA A 656 -3.57 -21.17 -16.48
N ASP A 657 -3.79 -20.06 -15.77
CA ASP A 657 -3.69 -20.02 -14.30
C ASP A 657 -4.89 -20.77 -13.68
N LEU A 658 -6.10 -20.57 -14.23
CA LEU A 658 -7.31 -21.27 -13.81
C LEU A 658 -7.23 -22.79 -14.04
N ARG A 659 -6.72 -23.23 -15.20
CA ARG A 659 -6.49 -24.66 -15.48
C ARG A 659 -5.49 -25.26 -14.50
N ARG A 660 -4.38 -24.57 -14.21
CA ARG A 660 -3.38 -25.03 -13.23
C ARG A 660 -3.95 -25.15 -11.81
N ILE A 661 -4.87 -24.26 -11.42
CA ILE A 661 -5.61 -24.41 -10.16
C ILE A 661 -6.41 -25.71 -10.18
N GLY A 662 -7.14 -25.99 -11.26
CA GLY A 662 -7.86 -27.26 -11.43
C GLY A 662 -6.97 -28.49 -11.30
N GLU A 663 -5.84 -28.51 -12.01
CA GLU A 663 -4.84 -29.59 -11.95
C GLU A 663 -4.30 -29.79 -10.53
N THR A 664 -4.02 -28.69 -9.82
CA THR A 664 -3.53 -28.76 -8.44
C THR A 664 -4.60 -29.32 -7.51
N CYS A 665 -5.83 -28.81 -7.60
CA CYS A 665 -6.96 -29.26 -6.81
C CYS A 665 -7.27 -30.75 -7.05
N ALA A 666 -7.13 -31.25 -8.28
CA ALA A 666 -7.30 -32.66 -8.62
C ALA A 666 -6.38 -33.59 -7.82
N THR A 667 -5.16 -33.15 -7.52
CA THR A 667 -4.23 -33.92 -6.69
C THR A 667 -4.42 -33.68 -5.20
N ALA A 668 -4.96 -32.53 -4.81
CA ALA A 668 -5.04 -32.07 -3.43
C ALA A 668 -6.28 -32.59 -2.68
N PHE A 669 -7.36 -32.92 -3.39
CA PHE A 669 -8.67 -33.26 -2.81
C PHE A 669 -9.24 -34.55 -3.39
N ASP A 670 -9.93 -35.34 -2.55
CA ASP A 670 -10.59 -36.58 -2.96
C ASP A 670 -11.98 -36.32 -3.58
N VAL A 671 -12.60 -35.20 -3.24
CA VAL A 671 -13.90 -34.76 -3.78
C VAL A 671 -13.88 -33.26 -4.04
N LEU A 672 -14.36 -32.82 -5.21
CA LEU A 672 -14.28 -31.41 -5.63
C LEU A 672 -15.63 -30.77 -5.95
N PHE A 673 -15.81 -29.57 -5.42
CA PHE A 673 -16.94 -28.68 -5.65
C PHE A 673 -16.40 -27.35 -6.17
N VAL A 674 -16.41 -27.18 -7.49
CA VAL A 674 -15.93 -25.94 -8.14
C VAL A 674 -17.08 -24.96 -8.22
N TYR A 675 -16.89 -23.72 -7.78
CA TYR A 675 -17.94 -22.70 -7.87
C TYR A 675 -17.48 -21.46 -8.63
N GLU A 676 -18.44 -20.73 -9.21
CA GLU A 676 -18.17 -19.43 -9.84
C GLU A 676 -18.06 -18.32 -8.78
N SER A 677 -17.02 -17.50 -8.89
CA SER A 677 -16.78 -16.40 -7.95
C SER A 677 -17.09 -15.05 -8.61
N LEU A 678 -16.39 -13.99 -8.21
CA LEU A 678 -16.55 -12.69 -8.86
C LEU A 678 -16.02 -12.74 -10.30
N ALA A 679 -16.91 -12.51 -11.26
CA ALA A 679 -16.65 -12.52 -12.70
C ALA A 679 -15.47 -11.64 -13.15
N ARG A 680 -15.32 -10.43 -12.58
CA ARG A 680 -14.23 -9.47 -12.87
C ARG A 680 -13.93 -9.28 -14.37
N GLY A 681 -14.99 -9.21 -15.19
CA GLY A 681 -14.88 -8.98 -16.63
C GLY A 681 -14.94 -10.25 -17.48
N ARG A 682 -14.88 -11.45 -16.87
CA ARG A 682 -15.13 -12.73 -17.54
C ARG A 682 -16.64 -13.06 -17.51
N PRO A 683 -17.21 -13.67 -18.57
CA PRO A 683 -18.56 -14.22 -18.55
C PRO A 683 -18.85 -15.14 -17.34
N PRO A 684 -20.04 -15.06 -16.71
CA PRO A 684 -20.41 -15.91 -15.59
C PRO A 684 -20.31 -17.41 -15.91
N GLY A 685 -19.73 -18.19 -15.00
CA GLY A 685 -19.58 -19.64 -15.10
C GLY A 685 -18.31 -20.10 -15.85
N GLU A 686 -17.67 -19.21 -16.60
CA GLU A 686 -16.52 -19.55 -17.42
C GLU A 686 -15.28 -19.83 -16.58
N ALA A 687 -15.06 -19.11 -15.47
CA ALA A 687 -13.90 -19.36 -14.61
C ALA A 687 -14.00 -20.75 -13.97
N ALA A 688 -15.19 -21.09 -13.45
CA ALA A 688 -15.47 -22.40 -12.89
C ALA A 688 -15.33 -23.52 -13.94
N ALA A 689 -15.77 -23.28 -15.18
CA ALA A 689 -15.62 -24.23 -16.28
C ALA A 689 -14.15 -24.53 -16.60
N VAL A 690 -13.32 -23.49 -16.71
CA VAL A 690 -11.88 -23.61 -17.01
C VAL A 690 -11.13 -24.31 -15.87
N ILE A 691 -11.47 -24.04 -14.61
CA ILE A 691 -10.94 -24.80 -13.46
C ILE A 691 -11.32 -26.29 -13.61
N GLY A 692 -12.58 -26.58 -13.94
CA GLY A 692 -13.05 -27.93 -14.18
C GLY A 692 -12.34 -28.65 -15.34
N GLU A 693 -11.93 -27.93 -16.40
CA GLU A 693 -11.08 -28.48 -17.47
C GLU A 693 -9.75 -28.99 -16.92
N GLY A 694 -9.08 -28.18 -16.08
CA GLY A 694 -7.82 -28.57 -15.45
C GLY A 694 -7.96 -29.80 -14.56
N VAL A 695 -9.05 -29.90 -13.80
CA VAL A 695 -9.34 -31.08 -12.96
C VAL A 695 -9.46 -32.35 -13.83
N ARG A 696 -10.21 -32.27 -14.94
CA ARG A 696 -10.39 -33.41 -15.85
C ARG A 696 -9.09 -33.79 -16.56
N ALA A 697 -8.30 -32.80 -16.98
CA ALA A 697 -7.03 -33.03 -17.67
C ALA A 697 -6.00 -33.76 -16.79
N ALA A 698 -6.00 -33.48 -15.48
CA ALA A 698 -5.14 -34.15 -14.51
C ALA A 698 -5.63 -35.57 -14.10
N ALA A 699 -6.69 -36.11 -14.73
CA ALA A 699 -7.39 -37.31 -14.29
C ALA A 699 -7.78 -37.24 -12.79
N GLY A 700 -8.31 -36.09 -12.39
CA GLY A 700 -8.70 -35.80 -11.01
C GLY A 700 -9.80 -36.72 -10.45
N PRO A 701 -10.26 -36.45 -9.22
CA PRO A 701 -11.17 -37.35 -8.51
C PRO A 701 -12.44 -37.62 -9.32
N ALA A 702 -12.95 -38.85 -9.21
CA ALA A 702 -14.14 -39.30 -9.94
C ALA A 702 -15.40 -38.46 -9.63
N SER A 703 -15.42 -37.74 -8.51
CA SER A 703 -16.52 -36.87 -8.09
C SER A 703 -16.12 -35.40 -8.12
N MET A 704 -16.45 -34.72 -9.21
CA MET A 704 -16.32 -33.28 -9.39
C MET A 704 -17.68 -32.68 -9.81
N GLN A 705 -18.11 -31.62 -9.13
CA GLN A 705 -19.35 -30.90 -9.43
C GLN A 705 -19.07 -29.39 -9.59
N THR A 706 -19.84 -28.72 -10.46
CA THR A 706 -19.71 -27.28 -10.72
C THR A 706 -20.98 -26.53 -10.30
N PHE A 707 -20.83 -25.37 -9.68
CA PHE A 707 -21.92 -24.56 -9.14
C PHE A 707 -21.81 -23.10 -9.55
N GLY A 708 -22.95 -22.41 -9.67
CA GLY A 708 -22.98 -20.98 -9.96
C GLY A 708 -22.62 -20.07 -8.77
N GLY A 709 -22.52 -20.62 -7.56
CA GLY A 709 -22.27 -19.86 -6.34
C GLY A 709 -21.68 -20.69 -5.21
N ALA A 710 -21.05 -19.99 -4.27
CA ALA A 710 -20.35 -20.58 -3.13
C ALA A 710 -21.31 -21.34 -2.19
N ALA A 711 -22.50 -20.81 -1.95
CA ALA A 711 -23.45 -21.38 -1.00
C ALA A 711 -24.00 -22.74 -1.48
N GLU A 712 -24.28 -22.91 -2.76
CA GLU A 712 -24.70 -24.19 -3.34
C GLU A 712 -23.59 -25.23 -3.27
N ALA A 713 -22.36 -24.84 -3.65
CA ALA A 713 -21.20 -25.73 -3.61
C ALA A 713 -20.89 -26.20 -2.19
N LEU A 714 -20.87 -25.27 -1.23
CA LEU A 714 -20.67 -25.54 0.18
C LEU A 714 -21.73 -26.50 0.73
N ARG A 715 -23.02 -26.26 0.43
CA ARG A 715 -24.12 -27.15 0.84
C ARG A 715 -23.99 -28.55 0.24
N GLY A 716 -23.57 -28.63 -1.04
CA GLY A 716 -23.30 -29.89 -1.72
C GLY A 716 -22.21 -30.71 -1.02
N ALA A 717 -21.10 -30.05 -0.68
CA ALA A 717 -19.97 -30.69 -0.01
C ALA A 717 -20.30 -31.10 1.44
N TYR A 718 -20.92 -30.19 2.20
CA TYR A 718 -21.28 -30.40 3.61
C TYR A 718 -22.20 -31.62 3.82
N ARG A 719 -23.12 -31.89 2.90
CA ARG A 719 -24.01 -33.06 2.96
C ARG A 719 -23.29 -34.40 2.75
N GLN A 720 -22.15 -34.39 2.07
CA GLN A 720 -21.39 -35.60 1.74
C GLN A 720 -20.27 -35.92 2.73
N CYS A 721 -19.95 -34.98 3.62
CA CYS A 721 -18.96 -35.17 4.68
C CYS A 721 -19.51 -36.10 5.77
N GLY A 722 -18.68 -37.04 6.22
CA GLY A 722 -18.89 -37.90 7.37
C GLY A 722 -17.75 -37.78 8.39
N ASP A 723 -17.80 -38.59 9.44
CA ASP A 723 -16.86 -38.53 10.56
C ASP A 723 -15.39 -38.58 10.11
N GLY A 724 -14.58 -37.67 10.64
CA GLY A 724 -13.16 -37.55 10.33
C GLY A 724 -12.82 -36.86 9.00
N ASP A 725 -13.79 -36.64 8.11
CA ASP A 725 -13.57 -35.92 6.85
C ASP A 725 -13.05 -34.49 7.11
N VAL A 726 -12.41 -33.91 6.09
CA VAL A 726 -11.94 -32.52 6.14
C VAL A 726 -12.45 -31.75 4.92
N LEU A 727 -13.26 -30.73 5.16
CA LEU A 727 -13.82 -29.85 4.15
C LEU A 727 -13.04 -28.54 4.08
N VAL A 728 -12.28 -28.32 3.01
CA VAL A 728 -11.62 -27.05 2.73
C VAL A 728 -12.55 -26.16 1.92
N PHE A 729 -13.00 -25.06 2.50
CA PHE A 729 -13.69 -23.99 1.81
C PHE A 729 -12.73 -22.83 1.55
N ALA A 730 -12.25 -22.75 0.31
CA ALA A 730 -11.25 -21.79 -0.13
C ALA A 730 -11.86 -20.59 -0.85
N CYS A 731 -11.06 -19.53 -1.02
CA CYS A 731 -11.49 -18.24 -1.57
C CYS A 731 -12.72 -17.66 -0.85
N GLY A 732 -12.86 -17.94 0.44
CA GLY A 732 -13.90 -17.37 1.28
C GLY A 732 -13.79 -15.85 1.32
N THR A 733 -14.91 -15.15 1.22
CA THR A 733 -14.97 -13.68 1.28
C THR A 733 -15.32 -13.17 2.67
N ALA A 734 -16.09 -13.95 3.43
CA ALA A 734 -16.47 -13.67 4.80
C ALA A 734 -16.81 -14.98 5.53
N VAL A 735 -16.66 -14.98 6.86
CA VAL A 735 -17.05 -16.12 7.70
C VAL A 735 -18.58 -16.31 7.71
N SER A 736 -19.34 -15.23 7.56
CA SER A 736 -20.81 -15.28 7.42
C SER A 736 -21.25 -16.13 6.23
N THR A 737 -20.51 -16.14 5.13
CA THR A 737 -20.83 -16.97 3.95
C THR A 737 -20.83 -18.46 4.29
N LEU A 738 -19.90 -18.91 5.15
CA LEU A 738 -19.88 -20.28 5.67
C LEU A 738 -21.11 -20.54 6.55
N ILE A 739 -21.36 -19.67 7.52
CA ILE A 739 -22.44 -19.84 8.51
C ILE A 739 -23.81 -19.85 7.83
N GLU A 740 -24.09 -18.89 6.96
CA GLU A 740 -25.36 -18.78 6.24
C GLU A 740 -25.56 -19.97 5.28
N GLY A 741 -24.50 -20.38 4.60
CA GLY A 741 -24.51 -21.54 3.71
C GLY A 741 -24.87 -22.84 4.46
N VAL A 742 -24.29 -23.06 5.64
CA VAL A 742 -24.58 -24.22 6.48
C VAL A 742 -25.95 -24.10 7.15
N ARG A 743 -26.33 -22.93 7.68
CA ARG A 743 -27.59 -22.71 8.43
C ARG A 743 -28.82 -23.10 7.62
N ALA A 744 -28.79 -22.88 6.31
CA ALA A 744 -29.90 -23.23 5.42
C ALA A 744 -30.19 -24.75 5.35
N ILE A 745 -29.25 -25.59 5.76
CA ILE A 745 -29.36 -27.07 5.68
C ILE A 745 -29.13 -27.77 7.01
N ASP A 746 -28.44 -27.11 7.96
CA ASP A 746 -28.10 -27.63 9.27
C ASP A 746 -27.96 -26.47 10.27
N PRO A 747 -29.08 -25.99 10.85
CA PRO A 747 -29.07 -24.90 11.83
C PRO A 747 -28.21 -25.19 13.07
N GLU A 748 -28.17 -26.44 13.51
CA GLU A 748 -27.37 -26.86 14.68
C GLU A 748 -25.87 -26.81 14.36
N GLY A 749 -25.47 -27.33 13.19
CA GLY A 749 -24.09 -27.23 12.71
C GLY A 749 -23.62 -25.78 12.54
N ALA A 750 -24.49 -24.90 12.04
CA ALA A 750 -24.20 -23.47 11.95
C ALA A 750 -24.01 -22.83 13.33
N ALA A 751 -24.87 -23.16 14.32
CA ALA A 751 -24.72 -22.70 15.70
C ALA A 751 -23.42 -23.24 16.35
N ALA A 752 -23.02 -24.47 16.02
CA ALA A 752 -21.75 -25.03 16.46
C ALA A 752 -20.55 -24.27 15.89
N ILE A 753 -20.60 -23.88 14.60
CA ILE A 753 -19.57 -23.03 13.97
C ILE A 753 -19.53 -21.65 14.64
N GLU A 754 -20.69 -21.03 14.87
CA GLU A 754 -20.77 -19.71 15.51
C GLU A 754 -20.19 -19.68 16.93
N SER A 755 -20.41 -20.74 17.72
CA SER A 755 -19.85 -20.82 19.07
C SER A 755 -18.32 -20.94 19.09
N GLN A 756 -17.69 -21.27 17.95
CA GLN A 756 -16.24 -21.40 17.78
C GLN A 756 -15.56 -20.15 17.18
N LEU A 757 -16.30 -19.08 16.86
CA LEU A 757 -15.73 -17.89 16.20
C LEU A 757 -14.71 -17.09 17.04
N GLY A 758 -14.50 -17.49 18.29
CA GLY A 758 -13.76 -16.70 19.28
C GLY A 758 -14.64 -15.56 19.78
N GLY A 759 -14.90 -15.51 21.09
CA GLY A 759 -15.52 -14.33 21.70
C GLY A 759 -14.58 -13.12 21.58
N PRO A 760 -15.11 -11.89 21.54
CA PRO A 760 -14.29 -10.69 21.66
C PRO A 760 -13.45 -10.66 22.94
#